data_AF-A0A1G0Y3C8-F1
#
_entry.id   AF-A0A1G0Y3C8-F1
#
_cell.length_a   1.000
_cell.length_b   1.000
_cell.length_c   1.000
_cell.angle_alpha   90.00
_cell.angle_beta   90.00
_cell.angle_gamma   90.00
#
_symmetry.space_group_name_H-M   'P 1'
#
loop_
_entity.id
_entity.type
_entity.pdbx_description
1 polymer ?
#
loop_
_entity_poly.entity_id
_entity_poly.type
_entity_poly.pdbx_seq_one_letter_code
_entity_poly.pdbx_strand_id
1 'polypeptide(L)'
;MKKLFFTLLICSQAVSAEVIQMHPDPKITSLEHPYLLHDKAGWDEVRAKVEKYDWAKKAAKGYVEQAEKWNVPGVRNTKDPKRGDWLFITQVEDGLMASGIAYQLTGEKKYAEKVKTFMLRLSDPKNGFPVTRRGCNQASVQEGHFFMHIAMAYDMAIPSGIFTAEDRRQIDDTMRLFIGEERELGSNNISNWCVSMNSGLLFCALVIQDLKVADWILNTPGGVLDQLQRGVLDDGWWYECSVSYNIWCSTMFSQAAIAMRRWGMDLVNAKFPGGYRPKVKPPQEEEYGMSKGRWGPVSKEGVSIKRMWDALPAMLDYRGMMFGLNDSTMNEVGGAKMDIAYYLYRDPAYAAVIKRSGSRDLLYGVPELPAGPDLSRASTYADNSGVVVMRSQTENRPQREQIQAVLHYGDHGWYHGHFDRTSLLHLSRYGRSFFNPEMVWYSYPNFMYKFYVQTSVSKNMVVVDQKMQEPVESQKLLFHSGRMMQATAVQTNARWSNPPYGGMVYWDQPHKTFAEKAFAEGRSVQVPENPPAYGAFTDYSEPVLQRRLMILTDDYIVLADWLKAEKEHAYESLFQMKGFQGFDGAMKPVRHTGQWTSNPISSAQFVTDCDWYKAAAPVCGRYEFRFGPGADNAGTKADPSEDGVLKFGLHTIWPLDQEIMIGTVPEVHGSRKVAYTVRSGDKILAEGKTGLWILGAVDVDVPAEGLNSLELLTDQKNPENLFWANARVLTKDGKEIPLTKGSVSKDSKGGSIKIAGVPYEQALPAHLTLDLAGLNAVRFKATFGCDYFVGDESQRRKTVAIRSTGKEARFLTVIEPYEDRALVKSAVASGPDKLKVELNDGRVQEISIGNFEGSGKDISVEITESKDGKTVRSEKRP
;
A
#
# COMPACT_ATOMS: atom_id res chain seq x y z
N MET A 1 22.87 18.53 59.75
CA MET A 1 24.25 18.23 59.30
C MET A 1 24.13 17.51 57.95
N LYS A 2 24.79 17.94 56.86
CA LYS A 2 26.10 17.44 56.34
C LYS A 2 26.12 15.88 56.28
N LYS A 3 26.49 15.15 55.21
CA LYS A 3 27.11 15.35 53.87
C LYS A 3 26.80 14.06 53.01
N LEU A 4 27.03 13.88 51.71
CA LEU A 4 27.21 14.77 50.52
C LEU A 4 27.43 13.92 49.22
N PHE A 5 26.66 14.20 48.15
CA PHE A 5 27.01 14.01 46.70
C PHE A 5 27.11 12.63 46.01
N PHE A 6 26.63 12.66 44.75
CA PHE A 6 27.11 11.99 43.52
C PHE A 6 26.85 10.48 43.28
N THR A 7 25.88 10.23 42.40
CA THR A 7 26.17 9.56 41.12
C THR A 7 25.54 10.41 40.00
N LEU A 8 26.28 10.67 38.93
CA LEU A 8 25.94 11.59 37.84
C LEU A 8 26.13 10.85 36.51
N LEU A 9 25.37 11.24 35.47
CA LEU A 9 25.13 10.50 34.22
C LEU A 9 24.31 9.21 34.45
N ILE A 10 23.19 8.94 33.77
CA ILE A 10 22.68 9.50 32.51
C ILE A 10 21.26 10.08 32.72
N CYS A 11 21.15 11.41 32.79
CA CYS A 11 19.90 12.10 32.48
C CYS A 11 19.90 12.44 30.99
N SER A 12 19.29 11.59 30.15
CA SER A 12 18.89 12.01 28.81
C SER A 12 17.74 13.03 28.96
N GLN A 13 18.06 14.30 28.80
CA GLN A 13 17.10 15.40 28.94
C GLN A 13 16.00 15.29 27.87
N ALA A 14 14.83 14.81 28.27
CA ALA A 14 13.62 14.88 27.46
C ALA A 14 13.04 16.31 27.52
N VAL A 15 13.76 17.28 26.94
CA VAL A 15 13.15 18.55 26.56
C VAL A 15 12.27 18.26 25.34
N SER A 16 10.96 18.39 25.46
CA SER A 16 10.12 18.49 24.26
C SER A 16 10.53 19.78 23.54
N ALA A 17 11.18 19.66 22.39
CA ALA A 17 11.51 20.83 21.59
C ALA A 17 10.23 21.64 21.34
N GLU A 18 10.22 22.89 21.79
CA GLU A 18 9.17 23.83 21.42
C GLU A 18 9.17 23.96 19.91
N VAL A 19 7.97 24.01 19.32
CA VAL A 19 7.82 24.20 17.88
C VAL A 19 8.40 25.56 17.55
N ILE A 20 9.42 25.60 16.68
CA ILE A 20 10.02 26.88 16.29
C ILE A 20 8.99 27.65 15.48
N GLN A 21 8.51 28.75 16.04
CA GLN A 21 7.54 29.62 15.39
C GLN A 21 8.21 30.47 14.31
N MET A 22 7.46 30.80 13.27
CA MET A 22 7.86 31.73 12.22
C MET A 22 6.66 32.60 11.87
N HIS A 23 6.91 33.90 11.72
CA HIS A 23 5.86 34.90 11.52
C HIS A 23 6.02 35.61 10.18
N PRO A 24 4.91 36.06 9.56
CA PRO A 24 4.92 37.03 8.47
C PRO A 24 5.66 38.33 8.84
N ASP A 25 6.18 39.07 7.84
CA ASP A 25 6.68 40.44 8.06
C ASP A 25 5.49 41.37 8.39
N PRO A 26 5.39 41.93 9.62
CA PRO A 26 4.28 42.78 10.02
C PRO A 26 4.20 44.12 9.25
N LYS A 27 5.20 44.45 8.42
CA LYS A 27 5.17 45.61 7.52
C LYS A 27 4.34 45.37 6.26
N ILE A 28 4.08 44.11 5.89
CA ILE A 28 3.26 43.76 4.73
C ILE A 28 1.82 43.67 5.21
N THR A 29 1.04 44.71 4.96
CA THR A 29 -0.36 44.82 5.42
C THR A 29 -1.37 44.34 4.38
N SER A 30 -1.00 44.30 3.10
CA SER A 30 -1.80 43.78 2.01
C SER A 30 -0.95 43.41 0.79
N LEU A 31 -1.49 42.56 -0.08
CA LEU A 31 -0.91 42.17 -1.37
C LEU A 31 -1.91 42.38 -2.51
N GLU A 32 -1.41 42.61 -3.72
CA GLU A 32 -2.24 42.58 -4.94
C GLU A 32 -2.54 41.11 -5.32
N HIS A 33 -3.77 40.82 -5.72
CA HIS A 33 -4.15 39.50 -6.24
C HIS A 33 -3.81 39.37 -7.74
N PRO A 34 -3.46 38.18 -8.26
CA PRO A 34 -3.22 36.95 -7.51
C PRO A 34 -1.85 37.00 -6.82
N TYR A 35 -1.64 36.15 -5.83
CA TYR A 35 -0.31 35.93 -5.26
C TYR A 35 -0.09 34.55 -4.62
N LEU A 36 -1.13 33.71 -4.49
CA LEU A 36 -1.05 32.43 -3.75
C LEU A 36 -0.25 31.35 -4.49
N LEU A 37 -0.49 31.20 -5.79
CA LEU A 37 0.28 30.31 -6.67
C LEU A 37 1.46 31.06 -7.30
N HIS A 38 1.13 32.18 -7.93
CA HIS A 38 2.02 33.11 -8.60
C HIS A 38 1.46 34.51 -8.44
N ASP A 39 2.34 35.50 -8.34
CA ASP A 39 1.96 36.90 -8.52
C ASP A 39 1.86 37.23 -10.02
N LYS A 40 1.56 38.50 -10.33
CA LYS A 40 1.56 39.00 -11.71
C LYS A 40 2.83 38.63 -12.48
N ALA A 41 4.01 38.81 -11.88
CA ALA A 41 5.29 38.48 -12.52
C ALA A 41 5.47 36.98 -12.77
N GLY A 42 5.12 36.11 -11.81
CA GLY A 42 5.11 34.66 -12.01
C GLY A 42 4.14 34.22 -13.12
N TRP A 43 2.97 34.86 -13.23
CA TRP A 43 2.05 34.62 -14.35
C TRP A 43 2.57 35.14 -15.69
N ASP A 44 3.31 36.26 -15.72
CA ASP A 44 4.03 36.72 -16.91
C ASP A 44 5.10 35.70 -17.35
N GLU A 45 5.86 35.11 -16.42
CA GLU A 45 6.79 34.01 -16.71
C GLU A 45 6.08 32.76 -17.26
N VAL A 46 4.92 32.39 -16.71
CA VAL A 46 4.11 31.27 -17.22
C VAL A 46 3.61 31.56 -18.65
N ARG A 47 3.13 32.77 -18.94
CA ARG A 47 2.70 33.17 -20.30
C ARG A 47 3.87 33.14 -21.30
N ALA A 48 5.00 33.76 -20.96
CA ALA A 48 6.20 33.74 -21.81
C ALA A 48 6.71 32.31 -22.07
N LYS A 49 6.58 31.42 -21.08
CA LYS A 49 6.89 29.98 -21.22
C LYS A 49 5.93 29.27 -22.18
N VAL A 50 4.63 29.60 -22.16
CA VAL A 50 3.62 29.07 -23.09
C VAL A 50 3.86 29.52 -24.53
N GLU A 51 4.33 30.75 -24.74
CA GLU A 51 4.69 31.26 -26.06
C GLU A 51 5.91 30.54 -26.65
N LYS A 52 6.91 30.22 -25.82
CA LYS A 52 8.22 29.74 -26.26
C LYS A 52 8.36 28.20 -26.35
N TYR A 53 7.61 27.42 -25.56
CA TYR A 53 7.85 25.97 -25.42
C TYR A 53 6.62 25.12 -25.73
N ASP A 54 6.75 24.18 -26.67
CA ASP A 54 5.64 23.32 -27.14
C ASP A 54 4.98 22.51 -26.02
N TRP A 55 5.76 22.00 -25.06
CA TRP A 55 5.20 21.26 -23.92
C TRP A 55 4.32 22.15 -23.04
N ALA A 56 4.72 23.40 -22.83
CA ALA A 56 3.96 24.37 -22.03
C ALA A 56 2.72 24.83 -22.80
N LYS A 57 2.84 25.05 -24.11
CA LYS A 57 1.71 25.32 -25.01
C LYS A 57 0.67 24.20 -25.01
N LYS A 58 1.13 22.94 -25.02
CA LYS A 58 0.26 21.76 -24.89
C LYS A 58 -0.43 21.70 -23.52
N ALA A 59 0.28 21.95 -22.43
CA ALA A 59 -0.29 21.96 -21.08
C ALA A 59 -1.32 23.10 -20.90
N ALA A 60 -1.00 24.31 -21.36
CA ALA A 60 -1.88 25.46 -21.37
C ALA A 60 -3.17 25.20 -22.16
N LYS A 61 -3.05 24.60 -23.36
CA LYS A 61 -4.20 24.14 -24.15
C LYS A 61 -5.05 23.13 -23.38
N GLY A 62 -4.42 22.23 -22.62
CA GLY A 62 -5.11 21.27 -21.74
C GLY A 62 -5.99 21.96 -20.70
N TYR A 63 -5.45 22.92 -19.95
CA TYR A 63 -6.23 23.70 -18.98
C TYR A 63 -7.35 24.50 -19.63
N VAL A 64 -7.09 25.15 -20.77
CA VAL A 64 -8.11 25.91 -21.52
C VAL A 64 -9.23 24.99 -22.02
N GLU A 65 -8.90 23.84 -22.61
CA GLU A 65 -9.91 22.86 -23.05
C GLU A 65 -10.73 22.29 -21.90
N GLN A 66 -10.10 22.03 -20.75
CA GLN A 66 -10.78 21.55 -19.55
C GLN A 66 -11.72 22.62 -19.00
N ALA A 67 -11.25 23.87 -18.91
CA ALA A 67 -12.05 25.02 -18.51
C ALA A 67 -13.23 25.26 -19.46
N GLU A 68 -13.07 25.12 -20.78
CA GLU A 68 -14.16 25.25 -21.75
C GLU A 68 -15.20 24.14 -21.59
N LYS A 69 -14.77 22.87 -21.53
CA LYS A 69 -15.66 21.70 -21.38
C LYS A 69 -16.36 21.66 -20.01
N TRP A 70 -15.76 22.23 -18.97
CA TRP A 70 -16.33 22.22 -17.63
C TRP A 70 -17.53 23.18 -17.53
N ASN A 71 -18.68 22.62 -17.15
CA ASN A 71 -19.84 23.38 -16.75
C ASN A 71 -19.88 23.44 -15.22
N VAL A 72 -20.06 24.64 -14.67
CA VAL A 72 -20.13 24.82 -13.22
C VAL A 72 -21.32 24.02 -12.69
N PRO A 73 -21.11 23.08 -11.74
CA PRO A 73 -22.18 22.25 -11.19
C PRO A 73 -23.14 23.06 -10.32
N GLY A 74 -24.41 22.68 -10.29
CA GLY A 74 -25.34 23.14 -9.24
C GLY A 74 -25.01 22.46 -7.91
N VAL A 75 -25.42 23.06 -6.79
CA VAL A 75 -25.33 22.41 -5.47
C VAL A 75 -26.32 21.24 -5.40
N ARG A 76 -25.95 20.16 -4.71
CA ARG A 76 -26.72 18.91 -4.68
C ARG A 76 -28.14 19.06 -4.11
N ASN A 77 -28.29 19.76 -2.97
CA ASN A 77 -29.56 19.91 -2.26
C ASN A 77 -29.97 21.39 -2.20
N THR A 78 -30.80 21.83 -3.15
CA THR A 78 -31.24 23.23 -3.27
C THR A 78 -32.51 23.58 -2.49
N LYS A 79 -33.26 22.57 -2.02
CA LYS A 79 -34.63 22.76 -1.48
C LYS A 79 -34.72 22.67 0.05
N ASP A 80 -33.98 21.73 0.65
CA ASP A 80 -33.98 21.50 2.10
C ASP A 80 -32.56 21.10 2.56
N PRO A 81 -31.54 21.95 2.30
CA PRO A 81 -30.14 21.71 2.68
C PRO A 81 -29.98 21.66 4.19
N LYS A 82 -29.22 20.68 4.69
CA LYS A 82 -28.97 20.50 6.12
C LYS A 82 -27.48 20.37 6.42
N ARG A 83 -27.10 20.70 7.65
CA ARG A 83 -25.73 20.51 8.14
C ARG A 83 -25.34 19.03 7.99
N GLY A 84 -24.21 18.76 7.33
CA GLY A 84 -23.71 17.42 7.01
C GLY A 84 -24.03 16.92 5.59
N ASP A 85 -25.01 17.54 4.89
CA ASP A 85 -25.12 17.41 3.44
C ASP A 85 -23.83 17.91 2.77
N TRP A 86 -23.51 17.41 1.58
CA TRP A 86 -22.41 17.93 0.77
C TRP A 86 -22.93 18.64 -0.49
N LEU A 87 -22.23 19.70 -0.91
CA LEU A 87 -22.62 20.53 -2.05
C LEU A 87 -22.21 19.93 -3.39
N PHE A 88 -20.96 19.49 -3.49
CA PHE A 88 -20.32 19.05 -4.73
C PHE A 88 -19.60 17.70 -4.55
N ILE A 89 -19.33 17.02 -5.67
CA ILE A 89 -18.32 15.95 -5.69
C ILE A 89 -16.93 16.59 -5.70
N THR A 90 -15.93 16.02 -5.02
CA THR A 90 -14.59 16.66 -4.89
C THR A 90 -13.97 17.01 -6.25
N GLN A 91 -14.13 16.15 -7.26
CA GLN A 91 -13.53 16.28 -8.60
C GLN A 91 -13.95 17.54 -9.38
N VAL A 92 -14.90 18.34 -8.88
CA VAL A 92 -15.23 19.64 -9.49
C VAL A 92 -14.10 20.66 -9.31
N GLU A 93 -13.19 20.44 -8.35
CA GLU A 93 -12.01 21.28 -8.14
C GLU A 93 -11.10 21.35 -9.37
N ASP A 94 -10.98 20.26 -10.14
CA ASP A 94 -10.12 20.21 -11.33
C ASP A 94 -10.58 21.23 -12.39
N GLY A 95 -11.89 21.31 -12.62
CA GLY A 95 -12.49 22.26 -13.56
C GLY A 95 -12.49 23.71 -13.04
N LEU A 96 -12.62 23.89 -11.73
CA LEU A 96 -12.50 25.19 -11.06
C LEU A 96 -11.08 25.75 -11.19
N MET A 97 -10.07 24.94 -10.85
CA MET A 97 -8.65 25.26 -10.99
C MET A 97 -8.28 25.53 -12.45
N ALA A 98 -8.71 24.68 -13.37
CA ALA A 98 -8.52 24.90 -14.81
C ALA A 98 -9.13 26.22 -15.27
N SER A 99 -10.28 26.63 -14.75
CA SER A 99 -10.92 27.92 -15.08
C SER A 99 -10.12 29.12 -14.56
N GLY A 100 -9.60 29.07 -13.33
CA GLY A 100 -8.72 30.12 -12.80
C GLY A 100 -7.41 30.24 -13.60
N ILE A 101 -6.79 29.11 -13.93
CA ILE A 101 -5.57 29.04 -14.75
C ILE A 101 -5.84 29.56 -16.17
N ALA A 102 -6.94 29.14 -16.81
CA ALA A 102 -7.31 29.58 -18.16
C ALA A 102 -7.56 31.10 -18.22
N TYR A 103 -8.17 31.70 -17.18
CA TYR A 103 -8.27 33.16 -17.07
C TYR A 103 -6.89 33.82 -17.02
N GLN A 104 -5.96 33.34 -16.18
CA GLN A 104 -4.60 33.89 -16.11
C GLN A 104 -3.79 33.67 -17.39
N LEU A 105 -4.03 32.59 -18.15
CA LEU A 105 -3.35 32.34 -19.42
C LEU A 105 -3.86 33.21 -20.58
N THR A 106 -5.15 33.56 -20.60
CA THR A 106 -5.81 34.17 -21.78
C THR A 106 -6.36 35.58 -21.56
N GLY A 107 -6.62 35.96 -20.31
CA GLY A 107 -7.37 37.18 -19.95
C GLY A 107 -8.88 37.12 -20.24
N GLU A 108 -9.41 36.02 -20.79
CA GLU A 108 -10.82 35.93 -21.17
C GLU A 108 -11.74 35.85 -19.93
N LYS A 109 -12.58 36.86 -19.74
CA LYS A 109 -13.48 36.97 -18.57
C LYS A 109 -14.43 35.80 -18.38
N LYS A 110 -14.81 35.08 -19.46
CA LYS A 110 -15.68 33.89 -19.42
C LYS A 110 -15.17 32.80 -18.46
N TYR A 111 -13.86 32.64 -18.29
CA TYR A 111 -13.31 31.65 -17.35
C TYR A 111 -13.39 32.15 -15.90
N ALA A 112 -13.13 33.44 -15.66
CA ALA A 112 -13.36 34.06 -14.36
C ALA A 112 -14.86 34.04 -13.98
N GLU A 113 -15.78 34.14 -14.94
CA GLU A 113 -17.23 33.99 -14.72
C GLU A 113 -17.61 32.57 -14.28
N LYS A 114 -16.92 31.53 -14.77
CA LYS A 114 -17.08 30.16 -14.25
C LYS A 114 -16.62 30.05 -12.79
N VAL A 115 -15.46 30.63 -12.46
CA VAL A 115 -15.00 30.73 -11.06
C VAL A 115 -16.03 31.47 -10.21
N LYS A 116 -16.43 32.69 -10.58
CA LYS A 116 -17.44 33.48 -9.85
C LYS A 116 -18.74 32.70 -9.63
N THR A 117 -19.25 32.02 -10.67
CA THR A 117 -20.47 31.22 -10.58
C THR A 117 -20.32 30.06 -9.60
N PHE A 118 -19.14 29.42 -9.55
CA PHE A 118 -18.86 28.40 -8.54
C PHE A 118 -18.82 29.00 -7.13
N MET A 119 -18.06 30.08 -6.96
CA MET A 119 -17.89 30.74 -5.66
C MET A 119 -19.24 31.17 -5.07
N LEU A 120 -20.12 31.80 -5.86
CA LEU A 120 -21.44 32.24 -5.39
C LEU A 120 -22.40 31.09 -5.05
N ARG A 121 -22.23 29.90 -5.67
CA ARG A 121 -22.98 28.69 -5.31
C ARG A 121 -22.43 28.03 -4.05
N LEU A 122 -21.12 28.03 -3.89
CA LEU A 122 -20.46 27.60 -2.65
C LEU A 122 -20.86 28.50 -1.47
N SER A 123 -20.91 29.82 -1.68
CA SER A 123 -21.19 30.80 -0.64
C SER A 123 -22.67 31.16 -0.48
N ASP A 124 -23.61 30.49 -1.15
CA ASP A 124 -25.04 30.83 -1.09
C ASP A 124 -25.56 30.73 0.36
N PRO A 125 -26.12 31.80 0.97
CA PRO A 125 -26.52 31.80 2.37
C PRO A 125 -27.77 30.95 2.66
N LYS A 126 -28.47 30.45 1.63
CA LYS A 126 -29.69 29.62 1.73
C LYS A 126 -29.45 28.16 1.37
N ASN A 127 -28.51 27.84 0.48
CA ASN A 127 -28.24 26.46 0.07
C ASN A 127 -26.77 26.09 -0.22
N GLY A 128 -25.84 27.00 0.06
CA GLY A 128 -24.41 26.75 -0.01
C GLY A 128 -23.82 26.26 1.31
N PHE A 129 -22.51 26.43 1.43
CA PHE A 129 -21.70 26.05 2.59
C PHE A 129 -22.19 26.68 3.90
N PRO A 130 -22.70 27.94 3.95
CA PRO A 130 -23.27 28.51 5.16
C PRO A 130 -24.41 27.70 5.80
N VAL A 131 -25.07 26.81 5.06
CA VAL A 131 -26.07 25.89 5.61
C VAL A 131 -25.50 24.47 5.79
N THR A 132 -24.80 23.94 4.78
CA THR A 132 -24.40 22.53 4.77
C THR A 132 -23.17 22.21 5.63
N ARG A 133 -22.24 23.17 5.79
CA ARG A 133 -20.95 23.01 6.49
C ARG A 133 -20.08 21.88 5.97
N ARG A 134 -20.23 21.58 4.67
CA ARG A 134 -19.45 20.60 3.92
C ARG A 134 -19.58 20.85 2.42
N GLY A 135 -18.47 21.22 1.80
CA GLY A 135 -18.31 21.48 0.38
C GLY A 135 -18.27 20.20 -0.45
N CYS A 136 -17.48 19.19 -0.06
CA CYS A 136 -17.26 17.99 -0.87
C CYS A 136 -17.86 16.69 -0.28
N ASN A 137 -18.06 15.70 -1.15
CA ASN A 137 -18.69 14.43 -0.81
C ASN A 137 -17.80 13.44 -0.03
N GLN A 138 -16.52 13.75 0.15
CA GLN A 138 -15.52 12.87 0.78
C GLN A 138 -15.25 13.29 2.24
N ALA A 139 -14.14 12.84 2.83
CA ALA A 139 -13.82 13.11 4.23
C ALA A 139 -13.06 14.45 4.40
N SER A 140 -12.80 14.88 5.63
CA SER A 140 -12.17 16.18 5.91
C SER A 140 -10.76 16.33 5.29
N VAL A 141 -10.03 15.23 5.09
CA VAL A 141 -8.76 15.23 4.34
C VAL A 141 -8.92 15.66 2.86
N GLN A 142 -10.07 15.41 2.23
CA GLN A 142 -10.37 15.99 0.91
C GLN A 142 -10.95 17.40 1.01
N GLU A 143 -11.73 17.69 2.07
CA GLU A 143 -12.33 19.01 2.29
C GLU A 143 -11.28 20.12 2.41
N GLY A 144 -10.17 19.88 3.13
CA GLY A 144 -9.05 20.82 3.24
C GLY A 144 -8.42 21.19 1.89
N HIS A 145 -8.07 20.16 1.11
CA HIS A 145 -7.53 20.30 -0.25
C HIS A 145 -8.51 21.01 -1.19
N PHE A 146 -9.80 20.68 -1.10
CA PHE A 146 -10.87 21.30 -1.87
C PHE A 146 -10.93 22.80 -1.60
N PHE A 147 -10.89 23.22 -0.33
CA PHE A 147 -10.88 24.63 0.04
C PHE A 147 -9.57 25.36 -0.32
N MET A 148 -8.42 24.68 -0.29
CA MET A 148 -7.16 25.21 -0.80
C MET A 148 -7.24 25.53 -2.30
N HIS A 149 -7.77 24.61 -3.11
CA HIS A 149 -8.01 24.84 -4.55
C HIS A 149 -9.07 25.92 -4.82
N ILE A 150 -10.13 25.99 -4.02
CA ILE A 150 -11.12 27.07 -4.09
C ILE A 150 -10.47 28.45 -3.87
N ALA A 151 -9.63 28.58 -2.84
CA ALA A 151 -8.93 29.83 -2.54
C ALA A 151 -7.95 30.21 -3.67
N MET A 152 -7.20 29.26 -4.22
CA MET A 152 -6.31 29.49 -5.37
C MET A 152 -7.08 29.93 -6.63
N ALA A 153 -8.20 29.29 -6.96
CA ALA A 153 -9.00 29.64 -8.13
C ALA A 153 -9.64 31.03 -8.01
N TYR A 154 -10.12 31.37 -6.81
CA TYR A 154 -10.63 32.70 -6.49
C TYR A 154 -9.53 33.77 -6.59
N ASP A 155 -8.36 33.54 -5.99
CA ASP A 155 -7.18 34.41 -6.09
C ASP A 155 -6.82 34.73 -7.55
N MET A 156 -6.75 33.70 -8.39
CA MET A 156 -6.53 33.85 -9.84
C MET A 156 -7.60 34.68 -10.54
N ALA A 157 -8.87 34.62 -10.13
CA ALA A 157 -9.98 35.27 -10.82
C ALA A 157 -10.26 36.72 -10.38
N ILE A 158 -9.83 37.13 -9.18
CA ILE A 158 -10.05 38.49 -8.65
C ILE A 158 -9.66 39.64 -9.61
N PRO A 159 -8.52 39.62 -10.33
CA PRO A 159 -8.09 40.71 -11.23
C PRO A 159 -9.05 41.00 -12.40
N SER A 160 -9.96 40.07 -12.71
CA SER A 160 -10.93 40.23 -13.81
C SER A 160 -11.90 41.40 -13.61
N GLY A 161 -12.03 41.89 -12.37
CA GLY A 161 -12.92 42.99 -11.99
C GLY A 161 -14.42 42.65 -12.07
N ILE A 162 -14.79 41.37 -12.21
CA ILE A 162 -16.20 40.95 -12.34
C ILE A 162 -16.89 40.70 -10.98
N PHE A 163 -16.12 40.66 -9.88
CA PHE A 163 -16.64 40.49 -8.53
C PHE A 163 -17.05 41.86 -7.97
N THR A 164 -18.33 42.00 -7.63
CA THR A 164 -18.85 43.16 -6.91
C THR A 164 -18.42 43.11 -5.44
N ALA A 165 -18.55 44.23 -4.73
CA ALA A 165 -18.30 44.27 -3.30
C ALA A 165 -19.22 43.33 -2.48
N GLU A 166 -20.42 43.01 -2.99
CA GLU A 166 -21.32 42.04 -2.35
C GLU A 166 -20.87 40.60 -2.62
N ASP A 167 -20.48 40.27 -3.86
CA ASP A 167 -19.91 38.96 -4.17
C ASP A 167 -18.68 38.68 -3.29
N ARG A 168 -17.79 39.68 -3.16
CA ARG A 168 -16.61 39.62 -2.28
C ARG A 168 -17.02 39.34 -0.83
N ARG A 169 -17.95 40.11 -0.25
CA ARG A 169 -18.42 39.90 1.13
C ARG A 169 -18.96 38.49 1.36
N GLN A 170 -19.87 38.04 0.50
CA GLN A 170 -20.52 36.73 0.61
C GLN A 170 -19.48 35.58 0.57
N ILE A 171 -18.48 35.68 -0.32
CA ILE A 171 -17.40 34.71 -0.43
C ILE A 171 -16.47 34.78 0.79
N ASP A 172 -16.03 35.98 1.17
CA ASP A 172 -15.09 36.19 2.26
C ASP A 172 -15.70 35.74 3.61
N ASP A 173 -17.01 35.97 3.84
CA ASP A 173 -17.76 35.42 4.98
C ASP A 173 -17.78 33.89 4.98
N THR A 174 -17.90 33.26 3.81
CA THR A 174 -17.87 31.80 3.68
C THR A 174 -16.47 31.24 3.98
N MET A 175 -15.39 31.93 3.59
CA MET A 175 -14.02 31.56 3.98
C MET A 175 -13.83 31.66 5.50
N ARG A 176 -14.32 32.74 6.12
CA ARG A 176 -14.30 32.93 7.58
C ARG A 176 -15.10 31.85 8.31
N LEU A 177 -16.14 31.33 7.68
CA LEU A 177 -16.99 30.28 8.23
C LEU A 177 -16.31 28.91 8.22
N PHE A 178 -15.64 28.57 7.11
CA PHE A 178 -14.79 27.38 7.01
C PHE A 178 -13.65 27.43 8.05
N ILE A 179 -12.97 28.58 8.14
CA ILE A 179 -11.95 28.86 9.18
C ILE A 179 -12.53 28.75 10.61
N GLY A 180 -13.77 29.19 10.80
CA GLY A 180 -14.33 29.49 12.12
C GLY A 180 -14.99 28.34 12.87
N GLU A 181 -15.37 27.25 12.18
CA GLU A 181 -16.03 26.09 12.80
C GLU A 181 -15.11 24.90 13.07
N GLU A 182 -14.03 24.70 12.31
CA GLU A 182 -13.07 23.61 12.53
C GLU A 182 -12.03 23.97 13.62
N ARG A 183 -12.50 24.36 14.80
CA ARG A 183 -11.66 24.78 15.94
C ARG A 183 -10.85 23.66 16.63
N GLU A 184 -10.76 22.48 16.00
CA GLU A 184 -9.74 21.47 16.33
C GLU A 184 -8.51 21.58 15.39
N LEU A 185 -8.04 22.81 15.15
CA LEU A 185 -6.63 23.01 14.81
C LEU A 185 -5.79 22.34 15.90
N GLY A 186 -5.19 21.22 15.55
CA GLY A 186 -4.39 20.43 16.47
C GLY A 186 -5.18 19.63 17.51
N SER A 187 -5.79 18.53 17.07
CA SER A 187 -5.43 17.30 17.77
C SER A 187 -3.90 17.18 17.75
N ASN A 188 -3.24 16.80 18.85
CA ASN A 188 -1.78 16.64 18.90
C ASN A 188 -1.25 15.47 18.02
N ASN A 189 -2.07 14.98 17.08
CA ASN A 189 -1.70 14.00 16.07
C ASN A 189 -1.04 14.72 14.88
N ILE A 190 0.05 14.14 14.38
CA ILE A 190 0.49 14.46 13.03
C ILE A 190 -0.30 13.56 12.10
N SER A 191 -0.77 14.08 10.96
CA SER A 191 -1.33 13.30 9.86
C SER A 191 -1.43 14.12 8.58
N ASN A 192 -1.40 13.45 7.44
CA ASN A 192 -1.79 14.01 6.14
C ASN A 192 -3.19 14.69 6.16
N TRP A 193 -4.15 14.19 6.97
CA TRP A 193 -5.45 14.84 7.22
C TRP A 193 -5.28 16.25 7.79
N CYS A 194 -4.44 16.40 8.83
CA CYS A 194 -4.14 17.69 9.43
C CYS A 194 -3.37 18.60 8.48
N VAL A 195 -2.39 18.09 7.71
CA VAL A 195 -1.69 18.92 6.71
C VAL A 195 -2.68 19.48 5.69
N SER A 196 -3.53 18.63 5.11
CA SER A 196 -4.54 19.04 4.12
C SER A 196 -5.53 20.08 4.67
N MET A 197 -6.08 19.84 5.86
CA MET A 197 -7.02 20.77 6.49
C MET A 197 -6.35 22.10 6.83
N ASN A 198 -5.17 22.07 7.47
CA ASN A 198 -4.42 23.28 7.80
C ASN A 198 -4.03 24.08 6.54
N SER A 199 -3.70 23.41 5.43
CA SER A 199 -3.45 24.07 4.14
C SER A 199 -4.71 24.72 3.56
N GLY A 200 -5.87 24.06 3.62
CA GLY A 200 -7.16 24.67 3.27
C GLY A 200 -7.44 25.93 4.08
N LEU A 201 -7.37 25.82 5.40
CA LEU A 201 -7.59 26.93 6.33
C LEU A 201 -6.60 28.09 6.08
N LEU A 202 -5.32 27.79 5.88
CA LEU A 202 -4.29 28.79 5.58
C LEU A 202 -4.59 29.52 4.27
N PHE A 203 -4.85 28.80 3.17
CA PHE A 203 -5.11 29.44 1.88
C PHE A 203 -6.42 30.25 1.89
N CYS A 204 -7.45 29.81 2.62
CA CYS A 204 -8.65 30.60 2.88
C CYS A 204 -8.36 31.89 3.68
N ALA A 205 -7.49 31.83 4.70
CA ALA A 205 -7.09 33.01 5.47
C ALA A 205 -6.26 33.99 4.62
N LEU A 206 -5.38 33.48 3.76
CA LEU A 206 -4.56 34.29 2.85
C LEU A 206 -5.42 34.95 1.75
N VAL A 207 -6.36 34.25 1.10
CA VAL A 207 -7.16 34.87 0.02
C VAL A 207 -8.05 36.03 0.49
N ILE A 208 -8.47 36.01 1.77
CA ILE A 208 -9.18 37.13 2.43
C ILE A 208 -8.23 38.10 3.18
N GLN A 209 -6.93 37.89 3.05
CA GLN A 209 -5.82 38.64 3.65
C GLN A 209 -5.91 38.82 5.18
N ASP A 210 -6.45 37.83 5.88
CA ASP A 210 -6.47 37.79 7.35
C ASP A 210 -5.15 37.20 7.89
N LEU A 211 -4.11 38.03 7.85
CA LEU A 211 -2.75 37.63 8.21
C LEU A 211 -2.63 37.18 9.68
N LYS A 212 -3.49 37.70 10.57
CA LYS A 212 -3.54 37.29 11.98
C LYS A 212 -4.05 35.85 12.13
N VAL A 213 -5.08 35.49 11.36
CA VAL A 213 -5.58 34.11 11.31
C VAL A 213 -4.56 33.18 10.63
N ALA A 214 -3.91 33.63 9.56
CA ALA A 214 -2.86 32.87 8.88
C ALA A 214 -1.68 32.56 9.83
N ASP A 215 -1.20 33.55 10.58
CA ASP A 215 -0.15 33.39 11.59
C ASP A 215 -0.54 32.40 12.71
N TRP A 216 -1.80 32.43 13.15
CA TRP A 216 -2.34 31.45 14.10
C TRP A 216 -2.35 30.02 13.53
N ILE A 217 -2.80 29.82 12.29
CA ILE A 217 -2.83 28.51 11.61
C ILE A 217 -1.41 27.93 11.41
N LEU A 218 -0.42 28.79 11.16
CA LEU A 218 0.97 28.40 11.05
C LEU A 218 1.55 27.91 12.38
N ASN A 219 1.33 28.67 13.47
CA ASN A 219 2.10 28.59 14.71
C ASN A 219 1.40 27.90 15.89
N THR A 220 0.10 27.62 15.83
CA THR A 220 -0.64 26.88 16.87
C THR A 220 -0.19 25.41 16.94
N PRO A 221 -0.24 24.74 18.10
CA PRO A 221 -0.03 23.28 18.19
C PRO A 221 -0.90 22.52 17.18
N GLY A 222 -0.32 21.53 16.51
CA GLY A 222 -0.93 20.81 15.39
C GLY A 222 -1.17 21.61 14.11
N GLY A 223 -0.83 22.90 14.07
CA GLY A 223 -0.81 23.78 12.90
C GLY A 223 0.29 23.45 11.89
N VAL A 224 0.43 24.22 10.81
CA VAL A 224 1.30 23.88 9.66
C VAL A 224 2.75 23.64 10.06
N LEU A 225 3.33 24.49 10.92
CA LEU A 225 4.73 24.34 11.34
C LEU A 225 4.92 23.15 12.30
N ASP A 226 3.95 22.84 13.16
CA ASP A 226 4.01 21.65 14.02
C ASP A 226 3.92 20.36 13.19
N GLN A 227 3.01 20.33 12.19
CA GLN A 227 2.91 19.23 11.23
C GLN A 227 4.21 19.03 10.43
N LEU A 228 4.90 20.10 10.03
CA LEU A 228 6.18 20.01 9.33
C LEU A 228 7.30 19.52 10.26
N GLN A 229 7.54 20.23 11.37
CA GLN A 229 8.67 19.98 12.28
C GLN A 229 8.60 18.63 12.96
N ARG A 230 7.39 18.19 13.28
CA ARG A 230 7.17 16.85 13.78
C ARG A 230 7.01 15.89 12.62
N GLY A 231 6.14 16.09 11.64
CA GLY A 231 5.78 15.04 10.68
C GLY A 231 6.88 14.53 9.74
N VAL A 232 7.95 15.29 9.54
CA VAL A 232 9.13 14.85 8.77
C VAL A 232 10.09 14.06 9.66
N LEU A 233 10.54 12.90 9.18
CA LEU A 233 11.56 12.05 9.82
C LEU A 233 12.98 12.59 9.56
N ASP A 234 14.00 12.11 10.29
CA ASP A 234 15.37 12.58 10.05
C ASP A 234 15.82 12.27 8.61
N ASP A 235 15.65 11.08 8.03
CA ASP A 235 16.04 10.86 6.62
C ASP A 235 15.29 11.72 5.58
N GLY A 236 14.22 12.42 5.96
CA GLY A 236 13.45 13.34 5.14
C GLY A 236 12.05 12.84 4.77
N TRP A 237 11.73 11.57 5.01
CA TRP A 237 10.41 11.03 4.69
C TRP A 237 9.31 11.60 5.59
N TRP A 238 8.09 11.70 5.06
CA TRP A 238 6.88 11.86 5.85
C TRP A 238 6.63 10.60 6.68
N TYR A 239 6.29 10.76 7.96
CA TYR A 239 6.26 9.65 8.94
C TYR A 239 5.33 8.48 8.59
N GLU A 240 4.30 8.68 7.74
CA GLU A 240 3.42 7.60 7.26
C GLU A 240 4.17 6.60 6.34
N CYS A 241 5.35 6.96 5.85
CA CYS A 241 6.23 6.15 5.01
C CYS A 241 5.55 5.59 3.74
N SER A 242 4.54 6.29 3.21
CA SER A 242 3.94 6.00 1.90
C SER A 242 4.45 7.00 0.86
N VAL A 243 4.75 6.52 -0.35
CA VAL A 243 5.28 7.36 -1.45
C VAL A 243 4.30 8.48 -1.80
N SER A 244 3.01 8.15 -1.90
CA SER A 244 1.95 9.08 -2.25
C SER A 244 1.83 10.21 -1.22
N TYR A 245 1.83 9.85 0.07
CA TYR A 245 1.71 10.84 1.15
C TYR A 245 2.98 11.66 1.35
N ASN A 246 4.17 11.09 1.12
CA ASN A 246 5.41 11.86 1.11
C ASN A 246 5.37 12.98 0.06
N ILE A 247 5.00 12.65 -1.19
CA ILE A 247 4.93 13.63 -2.30
C ILE A 247 3.81 14.65 -2.06
N TRP A 248 2.66 14.22 -1.53
CA TRP A 248 1.52 15.11 -1.30
C TRP A 248 1.80 16.12 -0.18
N CYS A 249 2.31 15.67 0.97
CA CYS A 249 2.72 16.57 2.06
C CYS A 249 3.87 17.48 1.63
N SER A 250 4.87 16.97 0.89
CA SER A 250 5.95 17.81 0.34
C SER A 250 5.41 18.91 -0.57
N THR A 251 4.44 18.60 -1.43
CA THR A 251 3.77 19.56 -2.32
C THR A 251 3.00 20.61 -1.53
N MET A 252 2.18 20.21 -0.55
CA MET A 252 1.40 21.15 0.27
C MET A 252 2.29 22.09 1.09
N PHE A 253 3.37 21.59 1.71
CA PHE A 253 4.33 22.46 2.41
C PHE A 253 5.07 23.38 1.44
N SER A 254 5.49 22.90 0.26
CA SER A 254 6.08 23.74 -0.79
C SER A 254 5.14 24.86 -1.24
N GLN A 255 3.86 24.57 -1.47
CA GLN A 255 2.87 25.57 -1.87
C GLN A 255 2.61 26.60 -0.76
N ALA A 256 2.49 26.15 0.50
CA ALA A 256 2.41 27.06 1.64
C ALA A 256 3.66 27.97 1.72
N ALA A 257 4.85 27.43 1.50
CA ALA A 257 6.09 28.21 1.51
C ALA A 257 6.19 29.22 0.35
N ILE A 258 5.63 28.92 -0.82
CA ILE A 258 5.51 29.86 -1.95
C ILE A 258 4.59 31.03 -1.59
N ALA A 259 3.40 30.74 -1.05
CA ALA A 259 2.45 31.78 -0.65
C ALA A 259 2.99 32.64 0.50
N MET A 260 3.58 32.02 1.53
CA MET A 260 4.12 32.73 2.70
C MET A 260 5.35 33.59 2.40
N ARG A 261 6.14 33.25 1.37
CA ARG A 261 7.27 34.09 0.91
C ARG A 261 6.82 35.49 0.48
N ARG A 262 5.59 35.65 -0.03
CA ARG A 262 5.02 36.96 -0.40
C ARG A 262 4.69 37.82 0.82
N TRP A 263 4.49 37.20 1.97
CA TRP A 263 4.34 37.84 3.28
C TRP A 263 5.67 37.89 4.06
N GLY A 264 6.81 37.85 3.37
CA GLY A 264 8.15 38.03 3.97
C GLY A 264 8.72 36.81 4.71
N MET A 265 8.02 35.68 4.73
CA MET A 265 8.42 34.48 5.48
C MET A 265 9.10 33.45 4.58
N ASP A 266 10.43 33.28 4.68
CA ASP A 266 11.20 32.34 3.85
C ASP A 266 11.18 30.89 4.38
N LEU A 267 9.98 30.29 4.43
CA LEU A 267 9.79 28.90 4.84
C LEU A 267 10.49 27.88 3.93
N VAL A 268 10.79 28.26 2.68
CA VAL A 268 11.46 27.39 1.69
C VAL A 268 12.86 26.97 2.15
N ASN A 269 13.62 27.89 2.75
CA ASN A 269 14.99 27.66 3.21
C ASN A 269 15.08 27.38 4.72
N ALA A 270 13.96 27.42 5.44
CA ALA A 270 13.92 27.18 6.88
C ALA A 270 14.38 25.74 7.22
N LYS A 271 15.16 25.62 8.28
CA LYS A 271 15.56 24.35 8.92
C LYS A 271 15.05 24.36 10.35
N PHE A 272 14.56 23.22 10.82
CA PHE A 272 14.02 23.05 12.15
C PHE A 272 14.63 21.82 12.85
N PRO A 273 14.74 21.79 14.19
CA PRO A 273 15.10 20.55 14.88
C PRO A 273 14.08 19.45 14.54
N GLY A 274 14.55 18.23 14.32
CA GLY A 274 13.67 17.09 14.09
C GLY A 274 12.80 16.82 15.31
N GLY A 275 11.48 16.84 15.15
CA GLY A 275 10.54 16.68 16.26
C GLY A 275 10.53 15.26 16.83
N TYR A 276 11.09 15.09 18.03
CA TYR A 276 10.93 13.85 18.80
C TYR A 276 9.49 13.72 19.33
N ARG A 277 8.92 12.50 19.34
CA ARG A 277 7.61 12.20 19.94
C ARG A 277 7.80 11.43 21.26
N PRO A 278 7.78 12.08 22.43
CA PRO A 278 8.20 11.49 23.71
C PRO A 278 7.16 10.58 24.40
N LYS A 279 6.08 10.20 23.72
CA LYS A 279 5.07 9.27 24.25
C LYS A 279 4.64 8.30 23.15
N VAL A 280 5.11 7.06 23.29
CA VAL A 280 4.72 5.90 22.51
C VAL A 280 4.17 4.91 23.54
N LYS A 281 2.93 4.46 23.41
CA LYS A 281 2.51 3.29 24.20
C LYS A 281 3.15 2.04 23.61
N PRO A 282 3.36 0.97 24.38
CA PRO A 282 3.66 -0.34 23.81
C PRO A 282 2.67 -0.69 22.68
N PRO A 283 3.08 -1.29 21.54
CA PRO A 283 2.19 -1.47 20.39
C PRO A 283 0.88 -2.21 20.69
N GLN A 284 0.89 -3.16 21.64
CA GLN A 284 -0.34 -3.85 22.08
C GLN A 284 -1.38 -2.95 22.79
N GLU A 285 -0.99 -1.75 23.22
CA GLU A 285 -1.85 -0.74 23.87
C GLU A 285 -2.21 0.43 22.93
N GLU A 286 -1.69 0.42 21.70
CA GLU A 286 -2.10 1.31 20.61
C GLU A 286 -3.27 0.71 19.83
N GLU A 287 -3.98 1.59 19.14
CA GLU A 287 -5.15 1.26 18.33
C GLU A 287 -4.76 0.29 17.19
N TYR A 288 -5.48 -0.82 17.06
CA TYR A 288 -5.21 -1.90 16.09
C TYR A 288 -3.73 -2.30 15.96
N GLY A 289 -2.98 -2.27 17.06
CA GLY A 289 -1.59 -2.71 17.14
C GLY A 289 -0.60 -1.78 16.42
N MET A 290 -1.06 -0.62 15.94
CA MET A 290 -0.29 0.28 15.09
C MET A 290 0.66 1.14 15.92
N SER A 291 1.96 1.06 15.66
CA SER A 291 2.93 1.95 16.32
C SER A 291 2.79 3.41 15.86
N LYS A 292 2.69 4.33 16.83
CA LYS A 292 2.93 5.78 16.68
C LYS A 292 4.39 6.17 16.97
N GLY A 293 5.24 5.18 17.21
CA GLY A 293 6.66 5.36 17.44
C GLY A 293 7.36 6.01 16.26
N ARG A 294 8.57 6.48 16.55
CA ARG A 294 9.53 6.94 15.56
C ARG A 294 10.84 6.25 15.78
N TRP A 295 11.39 5.70 14.72
CA TRP A 295 12.49 4.74 14.78
C TRP A 295 13.67 5.20 13.93
N GLY A 296 14.80 4.56 14.15
CA GLY A 296 16.04 4.89 13.47
C GLY A 296 16.74 6.12 14.06
N PRO A 297 17.89 6.49 13.51
CA PRO A 297 18.76 7.50 14.09
C PRO A 297 18.19 8.90 13.93
N VAL A 298 18.56 9.78 14.86
CA VAL A 298 18.51 11.24 14.69
C VAL A 298 19.94 11.70 14.49
N SER A 299 20.33 11.91 13.23
CA SER A 299 21.74 11.93 12.80
C SER A 299 22.20 13.23 12.15
N LYS A 300 21.28 14.08 11.67
CA LYS A 300 21.63 15.32 10.95
C LYS A 300 20.95 16.55 11.55
N GLU A 301 21.36 17.71 11.05
CA GLU A 301 21.09 19.05 11.63
C GLU A 301 19.62 19.52 11.69
N GLY A 302 18.65 18.70 11.26
CA GLY A 302 17.23 19.07 11.30
C GLY A 302 16.42 18.79 10.03
N VAL A 303 15.11 19.01 10.11
CA VAL A 303 14.12 18.78 9.05
C VAL A 303 13.80 20.07 8.29
N SER A 304 13.41 19.92 7.03
CA SER A 304 12.98 21.02 6.15
C SER A 304 12.18 20.50 4.96
N ILE A 305 11.52 21.41 4.22
CA ILE A 305 10.79 21.07 2.98
C ILE A 305 11.76 20.52 1.93
N LYS A 306 12.94 21.14 1.73
CA LYS A 306 13.97 20.62 0.79
C LYS A 306 14.31 19.17 1.10
N ARG A 307 14.41 18.83 2.38
CA ARG A 307 14.82 17.50 2.83
C ARG A 307 13.84 16.39 2.42
N MET A 308 12.55 16.70 2.35
CA MET A 308 11.54 15.75 1.85
C MET A 308 11.71 15.47 0.35
N TRP A 309 12.16 16.47 -0.41
CA TRP A 309 12.49 16.33 -1.83
C TRP A 309 13.85 15.66 -2.05
N ASP A 310 14.85 15.95 -1.20
CA ASP A 310 16.19 15.32 -1.22
C ASP A 310 16.14 13.81 -0.95
N ALA A 311 15.14 13.33 -0.21
CA ALA A 311 14.94 11.91 0.09
C ALA A 311 14.55 11.04 -1.12
N LEU A 312 14.05 11.65 -2.22
CA LEU A 312 13.45 10.91 -3.34
C LEU A 312 14.46 10.44 -4.42
N PRO A 313 15.36 11.28 -4.98
CA PRO A 313 16.09 10.95 -6.22
C PRO A 313 16.89 9.65 -6.23
N ALA A 314 17.53 9.28 -5.11
CA ALA A 314 18.33 8.06 -5.02
C ALA A 314 17.48 6.77 -4.95
N MET A 315 16.23 6.89 -4.50
CA MET A 315 15.32 5.75 -4.31
C MET A 315 14.59 5.34 -5.61
N LEU A 316 14.53 6.25 -6.60
CA LEU A 316 13.89 6.01 -7.89
C LEU A 316 14.70 5.06 -8.78
N ASP A 317 14.02 4.35 -9.68
CA ASP A 317 14.65 3.62 -10.78
C ASP A 317 15.02 4.54 -11.97
N TYR A 318 15.54 3.94 -13.06
CA TYR A 318 15.94 4.66 -14.28
C TYR A 318 14.80 5.37 -15.01
N ARG A 319 13.55 4.97 -14.77
CA ARG A 319 12.33 5.57 -15.35
C ARG A 319 11.81 6.74 -14.50
N GLY A 320 12.30 6.89 -13.27
CA GLY A 320 11.75 7.81 -12.29
C GLY A 320 10.59 7.22 -11.47
N MET A 321 10.50 5.89 -11.39
CA MET A 321 9.50 5.18 -10.58
C MET A 321 10.05 4.87 -9.18
N MET A 322 9.23 5.07 -8.16
CA MET A 322 9.46 4.64 -6.79
C MET A 322 8.71 3.33 -6.53
N PHE A 323 9.32 2.36 -5.86
CA PHE A 323 8.65 1.14 -5.37
C PHE A 323 7.56 1.46 -4.34
N GLY A 324 6.59 0.56 -4.16
CA GLY A 324 5.54 0.71 -3.15
C GLY A 324 6.07 0.48 -1.72
N LEU A 325 5.71 1.36 -0.79
CA LEU A 325 6.00 1.25 0.64
C LEU A 325 4.72 1.57 1.44
N ASN A 326 4.41 0.79 2.47
CA ASN A 326 3.16 0.92 3.23
C ASN A 326 1.94 0.94 2.29
N ASP A 327 0.89 1.73 2.57
CA ASP A 327 -0.21 1.96 1.61
C ASP A 327 0.27 2.77 0.38
N SER A 328 1.01 2.12 -0.52
CA SER A 328 1.27 2.56 -1.89
C SER A 328 1.72 1.43 -2.82
N THR A 329 1.33 1.53 -4.10
CA THR A 329 1.94 0.79 -5.22
C THR A 329 3.23 1.46 -5.70
N MET A 330 3.90 0.87 -6.67
CA MET A 330 4.92 1.56 -7.45
C MET A 330 4.30 2.83 -8.10
N ASN A 331 4.98 3.95 -8.01
CA ASN A 331 4.48 5.27 -8.39
C ASN A 331 5.50 6.04 -9.25
N GLU A 332 5.03 6.72 -10.30
CA GLU A 332 5.87 7.70 -11.00
C GLU A 332 6.11 8.90 -10.07
N VAL A 333 7.38 9.27 -9.89
CA VAL A 333 7.82 10.45 -9.12
C VAL A 333 8.57 11.43 -10.02
N GLY A 334 9.13 10.96 -11.13
CA GLY A 334 9.72 11.81 -12.17
C GLY A 334 8.75 12.81 -12.80
N GLY A 335 9.30 13.68 -13.64
CA GLY A 335 8.52 14.67 -14.39
C GLY A 335 7.85 15.72 -13.51
N ALA A 336 6.57 15.98 -13.80
CA ALA A 336 5.79 17.09 -13.23
C ALA A 336 5.79 17.16 -11.70
N LYS A 337 5.83 16.01 -11.00
CA LYS A 337 5.83 15.97 -9.52
C LYS A 337 7.09 16.58 -8.89
N MET A 338 8.22 16.57 -9.60
CA MET A 338 9.49 17.15 -9.15
C MET A 338 9.72 18.59 -9.66
N ASP A 339 8.88 19.10 -10.56
CA ASP A 339 9.02 20.45 -11.10
C ASP A 339 8.88 21.53 -10.01
N ILE A 340 8.01 21.34 -9.01
CA ILE A 340 7.91 22.26 -7.85
C ILE A 340 9.18 22.26 -6.97
N ALA A 341 9.82 21.09 -6.80
CA ALA A 341 11.08 20.99 -6.06
C ALA A 341 12.22 21.70 -6.80
N TYR A 342 12.31 21.50 -8.12
CA TYR A 342 13.31 22.18 -8.94
C TYR A 342 13.04 23.68 -9.09
N TYR A 343 11.77 24.10 -9.18
CA TYR A 343 11.37 25.50 -9.16
C TYR A 343 11.90 26.23 -7.92
N LEU A 344 11.74 25.63 -6.74
CA LEU A 344 12.17 26.18 -5.45
C LEU A 344 13.68 26.17 -5.23
N TYR A 345 14.36 25.06 -5.55
CA TYR A 345 15.73 24.81 -5.09
C TYR A 345 16.79 24.76 -6.20
N ARG A 346 16.39 24.64 -7.47
CA ARG A 346 17.28 24.55 -8.65
C ARG A 346 18.36 23.46 -8.57
N ASP A 347 18.12 22.42 -7.77
CA ASP A 347 19.05 21.32 -7.55
C ASP A 347 19.18 20.43 -8.82
N PRO A 348 20.39 20.25 -9.39
CA PRO A 348 20.59 19.41 -10.57
C PRO A 348 20.14 17.96 -10.40
N ALA A 349 20.11 17.42 -9.18
CA ALA A 349 19.60 16.07 -8.93
C ALA A 349 18.11 15.96 -9.28
N TYR A 350 17.31 17.00 -9.02
CA TYR A 350 15.90 17.04 -9.41
C TYR A 350 15.75 17.15 -10.92
N ALA A 351 16.57 17.98 -11.58
CA ALA A 351 16.59 18.10 -13.04
C ALA A 351 16.89 16.76 -13.75
N ALA A 352 17.81 15.96 -13.21
CA ALA A 352 18.13 14.63 -13.71
C ALA A 352 16.98 13.61 -13.56
N VAL A 353 16.11 13.79 -12.56
CA VAL A 353 14.90 12.99 -12.34
C VAL A 353 13.74 13.45 -13.22
N ILE A 354 13.52 14.77 -13.35
CA ILE A 354 12.46 15.33 -14.21
C ILE A 354 12.63 14.84 -15.65
N LYS A 355 13.86 14.84 -16.17
CA LYS A 355 14.22 14.39 -17.54
C LYS A 355 13.89 12.94 -17.89
N ARG A 356 13.57 12.08 -16.90
CA ARG A 356 13.24 10.66 -17.12
C ARG A 356 11.80 10.45 -17.54
N SER A 357 10.92 11.38 -17.19
CA SER A 357 9.52 11.40 -17.59
C SER A 357 9.30 12.40 -18.73
N GLY A 358 8.29 12.13 -19.55
CA GLY A 358 7.80 13.09 -20.54
C GLY A 358 6.82 14.15 -19.97
N SER A 359 6.41 14.01 -18.70
CA SER A 359 5.48 14.94 -18.05
C SER A 359 6.20 16.16 -17.46
N ARG A 360 5.60 17.33 -17.59
CA ARG A 360 6.08 18.61 -17.04
C ARG A 360 4.92 19.40 -16.46
N ASP A 361 5.14 20.07 -15.33
CA ASP A 361 4.13 20.94 -14.73
C ASP A 361 4.13 22.33 -15.39
N LEU A 362 2.95 22.87 -15.70
CA LEU A 362 2.87 24.19 -16.34
C LEU A 362 3.21 25.34 -15.38
N LEU A 363 2.82 25.23 -14.10
CA LEU A 363 2.88 26.32 -13.16
C LEU A 363 4.31 26.48 -12.63
N TYR A 364 4.96 25.38 -12.26
CA TYR A 364 6.30 25.36 -11.66
C TYR A 364 7.40 24.95 -12.63
N GLY A 365 7.08 24.25 -13.73
CA GLY A 365 8.09 23.67 -14.62
C GLY A 365 9.04 24.70 -15.22
N VAL A 366 10.32 24.55 -14.89
CA VAL A 366 11.42 25.40 -15.40
C VAL A 366 11.85 24.86 -16.77
N PRO A 367 11.78 25.64 -17.87
CA PRO A 367 11.97 25.06 -19.20
C PRO A 367 13.34 24.41 -19.42
N GLU A 368 14.40 25.16 -19.13
CA GLU A 368 15.78 24.68 -19.27
C GLU A 368 16.21 23.89 -18.04
N LEU A 369 16.53 22.62 -18.25
CA LEU A 369 17.00 21.70 -17.22
C LEU A 369 18.47 21.36 -17.46
N PRO A 370 19.39 21.60 -16.51
CA PRO A 370 20.80 21.27 -16.64
C PRO A 370 21.02 19.75 -16.67
N ALA A 371 22.24 19.31 -17.01
CA ALA A 371 22.68 17.96 -16.64
C ALA A 371 22.76 17.85 -15.11
N GLY A 372 22.57 16.64 -14.59
CA GLY A 372 22.64 16.36 -13.15
C GLY A 372 23.02 14.91 -12.89
N PRO A 373 23.30 14.56 -11.62
CA PRO A 373 23.79 13.23 -11.26
C PRO A 373 22.71 12.15 -11.44
N ASP A 374 23.12 10.98 -11.92
CA ASP A 374 22.28 9.78 -11.95
C ASP A 374 22.42 9.00 -10.63
N LEU A 375 21.49 9.23 -9.71
CA LEU A 375 21.49 8.60 -8.39
C LEU A 375 20.78 7.23 -8.36
N SER A 376 20.07 6.82 -9.43
CA SER A 376 19.35 5.53 -9.47
C SER A 376 20.24 4.33 -9.80
N ARG A 377 21.54 4.55 -10.04
CA ARG A 377 22.48 3.48 -10.40
C ARG A 377 23.08 2.78 -9.18
N ALA A 378 23.23 3.51 -8.08
CA ALA A 378 23.88 3.04 -6.84
C ALA A 378 22.89 2.39 -5.87
N SER A 379 23.39 1.54 -4.97
CA SER A 379 22.65 1.10 -3.79
C SER A 379 22.52 2.24 -2.76
N THR A 380 21.40 2.34 -2.05
CA THR A 380 21.11 3.42 -1.08
C THR A 380 20.22 2.94 0.06
N TYR A 381 20.00 3.77 1.08
CA TYR A 381 19.08 3.49 2.18
C TYR A 381 18.50 4.78 2.80
N ALA A 382 17.42 4.61 3.55
CA ALA A 382 16.83 5.61 4.44
C ALA A 382 16.50 4.90 5.76
N ASP A 383 17.11 5.34 6.87
CA ASP A 383 17.12 4.58 8.13
C ASP A 383 15.87 4.79 9.00
N ASN A 384 15.13 5.91 8.82
CA ASN A 384 13.88 6.15 9.54
C ASN A 384 12.71 5.56 8.77
N SER A 385 12.50 5.90 7.49
CA SER A 385 11.49 5.22 6.65
C SER A 385 11.81 3.76 6.37
N GLY A 386 13.06 3.37 6.59
CA GLY A 386 13.39 1.99 6.87
C GLY A 386 13.66 1.11 5.67
N VAL A 387 14.19 1.68 4.60
CA VAL A 387 14.38 0.94 3.34
C VAL A 387 15.86 0.86 2.98
N VAL A 388 16.31 -0.31 2.52
CA VAL A 388 17.58 -0.46 1.81
C VAL A 388 17.27 -0.86 0.38
N VAL A 389 17.67 -0.04 -0.58
CA VAL A 389 17.56 -0.30 -2.02
C VAL A 389 18.91 -0.78 -2.51
N MET A 390 19.00 -2.04 -2.90
CA MET A 390 20.22 -2.63 -3.49
C MET A 390 20.09 -2.76 -5.00
N ARG A 391 21.18 -2.49 -5.72
CA ARG A 391 21.22 -2.55 -7.19
C ARG A 391 22.48 -3.25 -7.71
N SER A 392 22.33 -4.22 -8.62
CA SER A 392 23.46 -5.01 -9.18
C SER A 392 24.45 -4.11 -9.94
N GLN A 393 25.76 -4.26 -9.78
CA GLN A 393 26.76 -3.30 -10.30
C GLN A 393 27.55 -3.80 -11.53
N THR A 394 26.92 -4.64 -12.37
CA THR A 394 27.56 -5.18 -13.57
C THR A 394 28.06 -4.08 -14.50
N GLU A 395 29.35 -4.11 -14.82
CA GLU A 395 29.99 -3.11 -15.69
C GLU A 395 29.35 -3.11 -17.09
N ASN A 396 29.17 -1.91 -17.67
CA ASN A 396 28.57 -1.68 -18.99
C ASN A 396 27.12 -2.19 -19.17
N ARG A 397 26.47 -2.73 -18.13
CA ARG A 397 25.06 -3.16 -18.20
C ARG A 397 24.12 -1.94 -18.22
N PRO A 398 23.11 -1.90 -19.11
CA PRO A 398 22.05 -0.90 -19.08
C PRO A 398 21.26 -0.95 -17.76
N GLN A 399 20.84 0.20 -17.23
CA GLN A 399 20.02 0.23 -16.00
C GLN A 399 18.72 -0.57 -16.12
N ARG A 400 18.14 -0.66 -17.33
CA ARG A 400 16.96 -1.50 -17.60
C ARG A 400 17.19 -2.96 -17.20
N GLU A 401 18.41 -3.48 -17.38
CA GLU A 401 18.75 -4.87 -17.07
C GLU A 401 19.30 -5.05 -15.65
N GLN A 402 19.45 -3.96 -14.89
CA GLN A 402 19.88 -3.97 -13.50
C GLN A 402 18.80 -4.63 -12.63
N ILE A 403 19.22 -5.49 -11.70
CA ILE A 403 18.33 -6.00 -10.66
C ILE A 403 18.27 -4.94 -9.56
N GLN A 404 17.06 -4.53 -9.18
CA GLN A 404 16.81 -3.69 -8.01
C GLN A 404 15.98 -4.49 -6.99
N ALA A 405 16.45 -4.56 -5.74
CA ALA A 405 15.78 -5.26 -4.65
C ALA A 405 15.71 -4.38 -3.40
N VAL A 406 14.62 -4.47 -2.62
CA VAL A 406 14.39 -3.60 -1.44
C VAL A 406 14.03 -4.42 -0.19
N LEU A 407 14.73 -4.18 0.93
CA LEU A 407 14.34 -4.68 2.25
C LEU A 407 13.76 -3.57 3.13
N HIS A 408 12.80 -3.93 4.00
CA HIS A 408 12.11 -3.02 4.92
C HIS A 408 12.44 -3.30 6.41
N TYR A 409 12.70 -2.27 7.23
CA TYR A 409 13.12 -2.38 8.64
C TYR A 409 12.83 -1.14 9.53
N GLY A 410 12.25 -0.05 9.04
CA GLY A 410 12.11 1.20 9.81
C GLY A 410 10.66 1.54 10.16
N ASP A 411 10.31 2.82 10.23
CA ASP A 411 9.13 3.33 10.90
C ASP A 411 7.82 2.68 10.46
N HIS A 412 6.90 2.48 11.40
CA HIS A 412 5.67 1.74 11.11
C HIS A 412 4.82 2.44 10.05
N GLY A 413 4.59 3.76 10.19
CA GLY A 413 3.66 4.52 9.34
C GLY A 413 2.24 4.67 9.91
N TRP A 414 2.02 4.22 11.16
CA TRP A 414 0.74 4.29 11.87
C TRP A 414 -0.46 3.72 11.09
N TYR A 415 -1.50 4.50 10.76
CA TYR A 415 -2.69 3.99 10.05
C TYR A 415 -2.36 3.29 8.74
N HIS A 416 -1.42 3.83 7.98
CA HIS A 416 -0.98 3.32 6.68
C HIS A 416 0.14 2.28 6.81
N GLY A 417 0.57 1.98 8.04
CA GLY A 417 1.68 1.10 8.33
C GLY A 417 1.39 -0.38 8.13
N HIS A 418 2.31 -1.07 7.47
CA HIS A 418 2.29 -2.52 7.29
C HIS A 418 3.13 -3.22 8.36
N PHE A 419 2.76 -4.45 8.70
CA PHE A 419 3.37 -5.28 9.75
C PHE A 419 4.43 -6.21 9.15
N ASP A 420 5.48 -5.64 8.55
CA ASP A 420 6.30 -6.33 7.55
C ASP A 420 7.83 -6.06 7.65
N ARG A 421 8.36 -5.94 8.87
CA ARG A 421 9.81 -5.75 9.07
C ARG A 421 10.57 -7.03 8.73
N THR A 422 11.66 -6.87 7.97
CA THR A 422 12.42 -7.89 7.21
C THR A 422 11.80 -8.33 5.87
N SER A 423 10.68 -7.76 5.42
CA SER A 423 10.08 -8.07 4.11
C SER A 423 10.99 -7.71 2.92
N LEU A 424 11.04 -8.59 1.92
CA LEU A 424 11.45 -8.25 0.55
C LEU A 424 10.30 -7.45 -0.08
N LEU A 425 10.39 -6.13 0.07
CA LEU A 425 9.36 -5.16 -0.30
C LEU A 425 9.22 -5.01 -1.82
N HIS A 426 10.30 -5.22 -2.56
CA HIS A 426 10.34 -5.03 -4.02
C HIS A 426 11.48 -5.84 -4.64
N LEU A 427 11.26 -6.41 -5.83
CA LEU A 427 12.28 -7.01 -6.68
C LEU A 427 11.87 -6.77 -8.14
N SER A 428 12.73 -6.09 -8.89
CA SER A 428 12.46 -5.72 -10.28
C SER A 428 13.66 -5.83 -11.21
N ARG A 429 13.37 -6.10 -12.48
CA ARG A 429 14.28 -6.05 -13.62
C ARG A 429 13.46 -5.68 -14.87
N TYR A 430 14.08 -5.10 -15.89
CA TYR A 430 13.44 -4.76 -17.17
C TYR A 430 12.22 -3.82 -17.06
N GLY A 431 12.17 -2.99 -16.00
CA GLY A 431 11.03 -2.11 -15.73
C GLY A 431 9.79 -2.83 -15.19
N ARG A 432 9.92 -4.06 -14.67
CA ARG A 432 8.80 -4.87 -14.16
C ARG A 432 9.05 -5.32 -12.73
N SER A 433 8.03 -5.25 -11.86
CA SER A 433 8.09 -5.71 -10.46
C SER A 433 7.13 -6.86 -10.20
N PHE A 434 7.50 -7.77 -9.31
CA PHE A 434 6.65 -8.91 -8.92
C PHE A 434 5.61 -8.59 -7.84
N PHE A 435 5.87 -7.56 -7.03
CA PHE A 435 5.14 -7.30 -5.79
C PHE A 435 5.15 -5.80 -5.42
N ASN A 436 4.06 -5.39 -4.78
CA ASN A 436 3.94 -4.17 -3.99
C ASN A 436 3.09 -4.48 -2.73
N PRO A 437 3.18 -3.67 -1.66
CA PRO A 437 2.48 -3.96 -0.40
C PRO A 437 0.94 -3.99 -0.51
N GLU A 438 0.36 -3.26 -1.46
CA GLU A 438 -1.08 -3.17 -1.74
C GLU A 438 -1.57 -4.19 -2.80
N MET A 439 -0.78 -5.23 -3.12
CA MET A 439 -1.03 -6.15 -4.24
C MET A 439 -2.45 -6.75 -4.26
N VAL A 440 -3.10 -6.87 -3.10
CA VAL A 440 -4.57 -6.90 -2.99
C VAL A 440 -5.03 -5.73 -2.15
N TRP A 441 -6.03 -4.99 -2.64
CA TRP A 441 -6.52 -3.78 -1.99
C TRP A 441 -8.01 -3.87 -1.66
N TYR A 442 -8.29 -4.27 -0.42
CA TYR A 442 -9.58 -4.08 0.20
C TYR A 442 -9.61 -2.67 0.80
N SER A 443 -10.50 -1.80 0.29
CA SER A 443 -10.56 -0.38 0.65
C SER A 443 -10.72 -0.15 2.15
N TYR A 444 -10.28 1.01 2.66
CA TYR A 444 -10.21 1.30 4.10
C TYR A 444 -11.38 0.75 4.94
N PRO A 445 -12.67 1.01 4.65
CA PRO A 445 -13.76 0.55 5.52
C PRO A 445 -13.97 -0.96 5.55
N ASN A 446 -13.26 -1.74 4.73
CA ASN A 446 -13.41 -3.19 4.60
C ASN A 446 -12.66 -3.92 5.72
N PHE A 447 -13.25 -4.99 6.27
CA PHE A 447 -12.61 -5.75 7.35
C PHE A 447 -11.24 -6.35 6.95
N MET A 448 -11.07 -6.74 5.69
CA MET A 448 -9.83 -7.34 5.17
C MET A 448 -8.64 -6.37 5.14
N TYR A 449 -8.86 -5.06 5.23
CA TYR A 449 -7.78 -4.06 5.21
C TYR A 449 -6.78 -4.29 6.38
N LYS A 450 -7.27 -4.25 7.63
CA LYS A 450 -6.45 -4.56 8.81
C LYS A 450 -6.39 -6.06 9.16
N PHE A 451 -7.31 -6.89 8.65
CA PHE A 451 -7.32 -8.34 8.94
C PHE A 451 -6.49 -9.18 7.92
N TYR A 452 -6.10 -8.63 6.77
CA TYR A 452 -5.22 -9.31 5.80
C TYR A 452 -4.19 -8.38 5.14
N VAL A 453 -4.64 -7.31 4.46
CA VAL A 453 -3.82 -6.50 3.51
C VAL A 453 -2.52 -6.01 4.14
N GLN A 454 -2.55 -5.54 5.38
CA GLN A 454 -1.37 -4.98 6.04
C GLN A 454 -0.58 -6.00 6.88
N THR A 455 -1.10 -7.22 7.03
CA THR A 455 -0.55 -8.25 7.93
C THR A 455 0.63 -9.02 7.30
N SER A 456 1.51 -9.56 8.14
CA SER A 456 2.76 -10.22 7.74
C SER A 456 2.60 -11.41 6.78
N VAL A 457 1.48 -12.14 6.87
CA VAL A 457 1.21 -13.31 6.01
C VAL A 457 0.99 -12.96 4.54
N SER A 458 0.74 -11.68 4.23
CA SER A 458 0.57 -11.16 2.86
C SER A 458 1.88 -10.66 2.23
N LYS A 459 3.03 -10.90 2.87
CA LYS A 459 4.33 -10.26 2.56
C LYS A 459 5.39 -11.30 2.19
N ASN A 460 6.55 -10.83 1.72
CA ASN A 460 7.67 -11.70 1.34
C ASN A 460 8.70 -11.78 2.49
N MET A 461 8.32 -12.44 3.58
CA MET A 461 9.12 -12.54 4.82
C MET A 461 8.95 -13.91 5.47
N VAL A 462 9.76 -14.23 6.48
CA VAL A 462 9.43 -15.36 7.36
C VAL A 462 8.38 -14.91 8.38
N VAL A 463 7.32 -15.70 8.55
CA VAL A 463 6.31 -15.50 9.60
C VAL A 463 6.42 -16.57 10.68
N VAL A 464 5.99 -16.24 11.89
CA VAL A 464 5.93 -17.14 13.06
C VAL A 464 4.47 -17.51 13.30
N ASP A 465 4.17 -18.80 13.46
CA ASP A 465 2.85 -19.37 13.78
C ASP A 465 1.67 -18.84 12.95
N GLN A 466 1.93 -18.41 11.71
CA GLN A 466 0.92 -17.79 10.82
C GLN A 466 0.27 -16.53 11.43
N LYS A 467 1.03 -15.83 12.29
CA LYS A 467 0.63 -14.62 13.02
C LYS A 467 1.17 -13.36 12.36
N MET A 468 0.70 -12.23 12.87
CA MET A 468 1.15 -10.90 12.52
C MET A 468 2.29 -10.47 13.45
N GLN A 469 3.36 -9.94 12.87
CA GLN A 469 4.51 -9.37 13.57
C GLN A 469 4.09 -8.09 14.32
N GLU A 470 4.49 -7.96 15.57
CA GLU A 470 4.34 -6.71 16.32
C GLU A 470 5.29 -5.61 15.76
N PRO A 471 4.81 -4.38 15.50
CA PRO A 471 5.65 -3.34 14.93
C PRO A 471 6.56 -2.75 16.02
N VAL A 472 7.82 -3.21 16.04
CA VAL A 472 8.88 -2.73 16.92
C VAL A 472 10.06 -2.15 16.14
N GLU A 473 10.84 -1.28 16.79
CA GLU A 473 12.05 -0.73 16.19
C GLU A 473 12.99 -1.85 15.73
N SER A 474 13.41 -1.78 14.48
CA SER A 474 14.20 -2.79 13.80
C SER A 474 15.40 -2.13 13.12
N GLN A 475 16.50 -2.88 12.96
CA GLN A 475 17.83 -2.32 12.72
C GLN A 475 18.45 -2.84 11.43
N LYS A 476 19.11 -1.95 10.67
CA LYS A 476 20.05 -2.31 9.61
C LYS A 476 21.42 -2.60 10.23
N LEU A 477 21.80 -3.87 10.26
CA LEU A 477 23.06 -4.38 10.83
C LEU A 477 24.23 -4.29 9.86
N LEU A 478 23.97 -4.42 8.56
CA LEU A 478 24.98 -4.40 7.50
C LEU A 478 24.47 -3.58 6.32
N PHE A 479 25.36 -2.80 5.70
CA PHE A 479 25.21 -2.27 4.35
C PHE A 479 26.56 -2.36 3.64
N HIS A 480 26.55 -2.87 2.41
CA HIS A 480 27.72 -3.04 1.55
C HIS A 480 27.33 -2.87 0.09
N SER A 481 28.13 -2.09 -0.63
CA SER A 481 27.93 -1.76 -2.05
C SER A 481 29.25 -2.02 -2.78
N GLY A 482 29.45 -3.26 -3.24
CA GLY A 482 30.66 -3.69 -3.93
C GLY A 482 30.56 -3.69 -5.45
N ARG A 483 31.52 -4.35 -6.10
CA ARG A 483 31.56 -4.56 -7.57
C ARG A 483 30.94 -5.89 -7.98
N MET A 484 31.05 -6.89 -7.12
CA MET A 484 30.61 -8.27 -7.37
C MET A 484 29.31 -8.59 -6.63
N MET A 485 29.10 -8.00 -5.45
CA MET A 485 27.86 -8.13 -4.70
C MET A 485 27.49 -6.84 -3.99
N GLN A 486 26.19 -6.68 -3.74
CA GLN A 486 25.66 -5.80 -2.71
C GLN A 486 25.17 -6.67 -1.55
N ALA A 487 25.31 -6.23 -0.31
CA ALA A 487 24.79 -6.97 0.83
C ALA A 487 24.17 -6.04 1.89
N THR A 488 23.02 -6.45 2.42
CA THR A 488 22.38 -5.78 3.56
C THR A 488 21.82 -6.80 4.53
N ALA A 489 21.96 -6.56 5.83
CA ALA A 489 21.35 -7.36 6.87
C ALA A 489 20.46 -6.50 7.74
N VAL A 490 19.24 -6.97 8.02
CA VAL A 490 18.25 -6.31 8.88
C VAL A 490 17.78 -7.26 9.97
N GLN A 491 17.40 -6.71 11.11
CA GLN A 491 16.97 -7.49 12.27
C GLN A 491 15.80 -6.83 13.00
N THR A 492 14.87 -7.65 13.46
CA THR A 492 13.83 -7.30 14.42
C THR A 492 13.84 -8.30 15.59
N ASN A 493 13.25 -7.92 16.72
CA ASN A 493 12.99 -8.82 17.85
C ASN A 493 11.58 -8.56 18.37
N ALA A 494 10.60 -9.20 17.72
CA ALA A 494 9.19 -8.86 17.82
C ALA A 494 8.38 -10.03 18.38
N ARG A 495 7.34 -9.74 19.15
CA ARG A 495 6.28 -10.73 19.43
C ARG A 495 5.39 -10.88 18.20
N TRP A 496 4.61 -11.95 18.19
CA TRP A 496 3.69 -12.29 17.10
C TRP A 496 2.32 -12.61 17.67
N SER A 497 1.27 -11.98 17.15
CA SER A 497 -0.12 -12.16 17.62
C SER A 497 -1.06 -12.46 16.46
N ASN A 498 -2.24 -12.97 16.76
CA ASN A 498 -3.31 -12.91 15.76
C ASN A 498 -3.56 -11.43 15.38
N PRO A 499 -3.79 -11.12 14.10
CA PRO A 499 -4.16 -9.78 13.64
C PRO A 499 -5.42 -9.26 14.37
N PRO A 500 -5.76 -7.96 14.30
CA PRO A 500 -6.94 -7.45 14.99
C PRO A 500 -8.17 -8.22 14.49
N TYR A 501 -8.85 -8.94 15.39
CA TYR A 501 -9.88 -9.89 14.99
C TYR A 501 -11.05 -9.18 14.31
N GLY A 502 -11.29 -9.49 13.03
CA GLY A 502 -12.27 -8.79 12.21
C GLY A 502 -11.81 -7.45 11.63
N GLY A 503 -10.54 -7.07 11.81
CA GLY A 503 -9.97 -5.82 11.33
C GLY A 503 -10.31 -4.62 12.22
N MET A 504 -10.45 -3.45 11.60
CA MET A 504 -10.68 -2.17 12.28
C MET A 504 -12.18 -1.93 12.52
N VAL A 505 -12.51 -1.40 13.71
CA VAL A 505 -13.87 -0.99 14.09
C VAL A 505 -14.06 0.48 13.71
N TYR A 506 -15.00 0.72 12.79
CA TYR A 506 -15.32 2.06 12.30
C TYR A 506 -16.52 2.61 13.08
N TRP A 507 -16.32 3.72 13.80
CA TRP A 507 -17.32 4.28 14.72
C TRP A 507 -18.59 4.79 14.03
N ASP A 508 -18.46 5.23 12.77
CA ASP A 508 -19.53 5.71 11.88
C ASP A 508 -20.34 4.57 11.25
N GLN A 509 -19.88 3.33 11.35
CA GLN A 509 -20.53 2.17 10.77
C GLN A 509 -21.57 1.55 11.73
N PRO A 510 -22.69 1.02 11.20
CA PRO A 510 -23.78 0.49 12.02
C PRO A 510 -23.46 -0.87 12.66
N HIS A 511 -22.50 -1.61 12.10
CA HIS A 511 -22.15 -2.98 12.51
C HIS A 511 -21.37 -2.98 13.84
N LYS A 512 -21.83 -3.76 14.81
CA LYS A 512 -21.23 -3.85 16.16
C LYS A 512 -20.48 -5.15 16.40
N THR A 513 -20.73 -6.18 15.59
CA THR A 513 -19.94 -7.43 15.59
C THR A 513 -19.23 -7.66 14.25
N PHE A 514 -18.14 -8.44 14.28
CA PHE A 514 -17.46 -8.85 13.05
C PHE A 514 -18.37 -9.69 12.14
N ALA A 515 -19.20 -10.56 12.71
CA ALA A 515 -20.15 -11.38 11.94
C ALA A 515 -21.15 -10.52 11.13
N GLU A 516 -21.72 -9.49 11.77
CA GLU A 516 -22.57 -8.50 11.09
C GLU A 516 -21.82 -7.79 9.96
N LYS A 517 -20.58 -7.35 10.23
CA LYS A 517 -19.75 -6.62 9.26
C LYS A 517 -19.41 -7.48 8.04
N ALA A 518 -18.91 -8.69 8.26
CA ALA A 518 -18.55 -9.61 7.19
C ALA A 518 -19.77 -9.97 6.33
N PHE A 519 -20.89 -10.36 6.97
CA PHE A 519 -22.10 -10.67 6.23
C PHE A 519 -22.68 -9.44 5.53
N ALA A 520 -22.62 -8.25 6.13
CA ALA A 520 -23.08 -7.01 5.50
C ALA A 520 -22.38 -6.73 4.16
N GLU A 521 -21.08 -7.01 4.07
CA GLU A 521 -20.25 -6.94 2.86
C GLU A 521 -20.42 -8.14 1.91
N GLY A 522 -21.31 -9.08 2.23
CA GLY A 522 -21.60 -10.26 1.43
C GLY A 522 -20.54 -11.37 1.55
N ARG A 523 -19.88 -11.51 2.71
CA ARG A 523 -18.84 -12.52 2.98
C ARG A 523 -19.21 -13.39 4.19
N SER A 524 -19.20 -14.72 4.02
CA SER A 524 -19.34 -15.67 5.14
C SER A 524 -17.98 -16.04 5.72
N VAL A 525 -17.71 -15.67 6.96
CA VAL A 525 -16.53 -16.10 7.73
C VAL A 525 -16.95 -17.14 8.75
N GLN A 526 -16.06 -18.08 9.08
CA GLN A 526 -16.25 -18.89 10.28
C GLN A 526 -16.10 -18.00 11.50
N VAL A 527 -17.10 -18.00 12.38
CA VAL A 527 -17.04 -17.33 13.68
C VAL A 527 -16.80 -18.42 14.73
N PRO A 528 -15.73 -18.36 15.54
CA PRO A 528 -15.52 -19.31 16.62
C PRO A 528 -16.59 -19.13 17.71
N GLU A 529 -16.87 -20.20 18.45
CA GLU A 529 -17.89 -20.24 19.52
C GLU A 529 -17.69 -19.15 20.59
N ASN A 530 -16.44 -18.88 20.95
CA ASN A 530 -16.02 -17.82 21.86
C ASN A 530 -15.17 -16.79 21.09
N PRO A 531 -15.77 -15.85 20.36
CA PRO A 531 -15.02 -14.91 19.53
C PRO A 531 -14.27 -13.87 20.38
N PRO A 532 -13.04 -13.49 20.00
CA PRO A 532 -12.41 -12.30 20.56
C PRO A 532 -13.27 -11.05 20.36
N ALA A 533 -13.04 -10.02 21.16
CA ALA A 533 -13.64 -8.71 20.90
C ALA A 533 -13.21 -8.20 19.52
N TYR A 534 -14.13 -7.55 18.80
CA TYR A 534 -13.87 -7.01 17.47
C TYR A 534 -12.73 -5.97 17.55
N GLY A 535 -11.65 -6.21 16.82
CA GLY A 535 -10.43 -5.39 16.79
C GLY A 535 -9.35 -5.82 17.78
N ALA A 536 -9.60 -6.84 18.61
CA ALA A 536 -8.66 -7.27 19.64
C ALA A 536 -7.52 -8.16 19.09
N PHE A 537 -6.38 -8.05 19.77
CA PHE A 537 -5.21 -8.93 19.62
C PHE A 537 -5.30 -10.09 20.59
N THR A 538 -4.83 -11.27 20.17
CA THR A 538 -4.83 -12.47 20.99
C THR A 538 -3.58 -13.31 20.74
N ASP A 539 -3.24 -14.15 21.71
CA ASP A 539 -2.24 -15.23 21.58
C ASP A 539 -0.86 -14.75 21.12
N TYR A 540 -0.31 -13.78 21.85
CA TYR A 540 1.06 -13.28 21.65
C TYR A 540 2.10 -14.36 21.97
N SER A 541 3.07 -14.55 21.07
CA SER A 541 4.33 -15.24 21.36
C SER A 541 5.22 -14.44 22.33
N GLU A 542 6.30 -15.05 22.83
CA GLU A 542 7.47 -14.29 23.28
C GLU A 542 8.12 -13.51 22.12
N PRO A 543 9.05 -12.57 22.38
CA PRO A 543 9.85 -11.96 21.33
C PRO A 543 10.67 -13.01 20.58
N VAL A 544 10.52 -13.03 19.26
CA VAL A 544 11.31 -13.83 18.34
C VAL A 544 12.32 -12.93 17.65
N LEU A 545 13.60 -13.24 17.81
CA LEU A 545 14.66 -12.60 17.05
C LEU A 545 14.55 -13.09 15.60
N GLN A 546 14.40 -12.18 14.65
CA GLN A 546 14.39 -12.48 13.22
C GLN A 546 15.43 -11.61 12.52
N ARG A 547 16.36 -12.25 11.83
CA ARG A 547 17.44 -11.60 11.08
C ARG A 547 17.41 -12.07 9.63
N ARG A 548 17.40 -11.13 8.70
CA ARG A 548 17.49 -11.39 7.25
C ARG A 548 18.70 -10.71 6.65
N LEU A 549 19.49 -11.47 5.91
CA LEU A 549 20.53 -10.99 5.01
C LEU A 549 20.04 -11.15 3.56
N MET A 550 20.10 -10.07 2.78
CA MET A 550 19.96 -10.11 1.34
C MET A 550 21.33 -9.85 0.70
N ILE A 551 21.75 -10.75 -0.17
CA ILE A 551 22.93 -10.59 -1.04
C ILE A 551 22.41 -10.45 -2.46
N LEU A 552 22.82 -9.41 -3.18
CA LEU A 552 22.47 -9.18 -4.57
C LEU A 552 23.74 -9.30 -5.42
N THR A 553 23.78 -10.29 -6.32
CA THR A 553 24.86 -10.48 -7.28
C THR A 553 24.56 -9.71 -8.57
N ASP A 554 25.35 -9.95 -9.62
CA ASP A 554 25.02 -9.49 -10.97
C ASP A 554 23.72 -10.09 -11.49
N ASP A 555 23.40 -11.34 -11.15
CA ASP A 555 22.43 -12.14 -11.92
C ASP A 555 21.25 -12.68 -11.08
N TYR A 556 21.36 -12.71 -9.75
CA TYR A 556 20.34 -13.21 -8.83
C TYR A 556 20.46 -12.57 -7.43
N ILE A 557 19.45 -12.78 -6.58
CA ILE A 557 19.54 -12.50 -5.13
C ILE A 557 19.61 -13.78 -4.30
N VAL A 558 20.28 -13.71 -3.15
CA VAL A 558 20.22 -14.68 -2.06
C VAL A 558 19.49 -14.03 -0.89
N LEU A 559 18.51 -14.71 -0.32
CA LEU A 559 17.95 -14.42 0.99
C LEU A 559 18.42 -15.49 1.98
N ALA A 560 19.02 -15.04 3.08
CA ALA A 560 19.37 -15.87 4.22
C ALA A 560 18.63 -15.36 5.45
N ASP A 561 17.82 -16.23 6.04
CA ASP A 561 17.03 -15.94 7.24
C ASP A 561 17.53 -16.78 8.42
N TRP A 562 17.56 -16.17 9.61
CA TRP A 562 17.74 -16.84 10.89
C TRP A 562 16.70 -16.31 11.88
N LEU A 563 16.04 -17.25 12.56
CA LEU A 563 15.05 -16.96 13.60
C LEU A 563 15.41 -17.71 14.87
N LYS A 564 15.17 -17.09 16.03
CA LYS A 564 15.45 -17.66 17.36
C LYS A 564 14.42 -17.21 18.40
N ALA A 565 13.91 -18.17 19.16
CA ALA A 565 12.92 -18.01 20.22
C ALA A 565 13.27 -18.85 21.46
N GLU A 566 12.49 -18.72 22.54
CA GLU A 566 12.66 -19.52 23.76
C GLU A 566 11.90 -20.86 23.68
N LYS A 567 10.74 -20.86 23.02
CA LYS A 567 9.85 -22.00 22.75
C LYS A 567 9.94 -22.42 21.30
N GLU A 568 9.27 -23.52 20.98
CA GLU A 568 9.15 -24.01 19.61
C GLU A 568 8.00 -23.31 18.89
N HIS A 569 8.26 -22.91 17.65
CA HIS A 569 7.29 -22.26 16.76
C HIS A 569 7.32 -22.91 15.37
N ALA A 570 6.24 -22.69 14.60
CA ALA A 570 6.24 -22.92 13.17
C ALA A 570 6.73 -21.66 12.45
N TYR A 571 7.80 -21.78 11.68
CA TYR A 571 8.36 -20.72 10.86
C TYR A 571 8.07 -20.99 9.39
N GLU A 572 7.51 -20.01 8.67
CA GLU A 572 7.16 -20.16 7.26
C GLU A 572 7.75 -19.01 6.43
N SER A 573 8.70 -19.31 5.54
CA SER A 573 9.31 -18.34 4.61
C SER A 573 8.38 -18.12 3.42
N LEU A 574 7.89 -16.88 3.26
CA LEU A 574 6.82 -16.56 2.31
C LEU A 574 7.31 -15.84 1.04
N PHE A 575 6.69 -16.16 -0.10
CA PHE A 575 6.81 -15.43 -1.37
C PHE A 575 5.46 -15.28 -2.07
N GLN A 576 5.16 -14.07 -2.54
CA GLN A 576 3.87 -13.68 -3.14
C GLN A 576 3.94 -13.73 -4.67
N MET A 577 4.00 -14.94 -5.24
CA MET A 577 4.30 -15.21 -6.64
C MET A 577 3.06 -15.22 -7.56
N LYS A 578 3.23 -15.10 -8.87
CA LYS A 578 2.16 -15.16 -9.88
C LYS A 578 2.57 -16.09 -11.03
N GLY A 579 1.61 -16.75 -11.67
CA GLY A 579 1.89 -17.54 -12.88
C GLY A 579 2.74 -18.78 -12.60
N PHE A 580 2.41 -19.56 -11.57
CA PHE A 580 3.14 -20.78 -11.19
C PHE A 580 3.08 -21.83 -12.32
N GLN A 581 4.24 -22.27 -12.80
CA GLN A 581 4.40 -23.25 -13.88
C GLN A 581 4.70 -24.66 -13.36
N GLY A 582 4.86 -24.83 -12.04
CA GLY A 582 5.27 -26.07 -11.40
C GLY A 582 6.69 -26.00 -10.80
N PHE A 583 7.11 -27.15 -10.25
CA PHE A 583 8.48 -27.36 -9.77
C PHE A 583 9.31 -28.13 -10.81
N ASP A 584 10.60 -27.83 -10.90
CA ASP A 584 11.55 -28.65 -11.64
C ASP A 584 11.49 -30.11 -11.12
N GLY A 585 11.43 -31.09 -12.02
CA GLY A 585 11.34 -32.52 -11.64
C GLY A 585 9.92 -33.09 -11.47
N ALA A 586 8.87 -32.36 -11.83
CA ALA A 586 7.47 -32.86 -11.90
C ALA A 586 6.92 -33.40 -10.56
N MET A 587 7.13 -32.63 -9.48
CA MET A 587 6.58 -32.92 -8.15
C MET A 587 5.05 -32.91 -8.13
N LYS A 588 4.45 -33.77 -7.31
CA LYS A 588 3.00 -33.82 -7.02
C LYS A 588 2.73 -33.41 -5.57
N PRO A 589 1.56 -32.81 -5.27
CA PRO A 589 1.18 -32.54 -3.89
C PRO A 589 0.98 -33.85 -3.11
N VAL A 590 1.42 -33.85 -1.85
CA VAL A 590 1.20 -34.95 -0.88
C VAL A 590 -0.15 -34.81 -0.17
N ARG A 591 -0.71 -33.60 -0.13
CA ARG A 591 -2.07 -33.30 0.35
C ARG A 591 -2.56 -31.97 -0.21
N HIS A 592 -3.86 -31.77 -0.20
CA HIS A 592 -4.53 -30.51 -0.52
C HIS A 592 -5.36 -30.06 0.69
N THR A 593 -5.46 -28.76 0.96
CA THR A 593 -6.38 -28.18 1.95
C THR A 593 -7.09 -26.95 1.38
N GLY A 594 -8.39 -26.81 1.66
CA GLY A 594 -9.17 -25.66 1.17
C GLY A 594 -8.67 -24.30 1.69
N GLN A 595 -8.00 -24.29 2.84
CA GLN A 595 -7.35 -23.13 3.47
C GLN A 595 -5.94 -23.50 3.94
N TRP A 596 -5.05 -22.51 4.09
CA TRP A 596 -3.73 -22.67 4.73
C TRP A 596 -3.86 -23.05 6.22
N THR A 597 -4.89 -22.51 6.88
CA THR A 597 -5.31 -22.87 8.24
C THR A 597 -6.81 -22.69 8.41
N SER A 598 -7.44 -23.55 9.21
CA SER A 598 -8.84 -23.44 9.61
C SER A 598 -9.04 -22.59 10.86
N ASN A 599 -7.99 -21.92 11.37
CA ASN A 599 -8.09 -21.06 12.55
C ASN A 599 -8.80 -19.72 12.21
N PRO A 600 -10.04 -19.48 12.68
CA PRO A 600 -10.85 -18.34 12.23
C PRO A 600 -10.39 -16.98 12.78
N ILE A 601 -9.36 -16.94 13.63
CA ILE A 601 -8.75 -15.69 14.11
C ILE A 601 -7.41 -15.34 13.43
N SER A 602 -6.85 -16.22 12.60
CA SER A 602 -5.62 -15.95 11.83
C SER A 602 -5.92 -15.31 10.48
N SER A 603 -5.04 -14.42 10.00
CA SER A 603 -5.10 -13.89 8.63
C SER A 603 -4.77 -14.94 7.55
N ALA A 604 -4.02 -15.99 7.91
CA ALA A 604 -3.68 -17.07 6.97
C ALA A 604 -4.91 -17.87 6.52
N GLN A 605 -6.03 -17.81 7.24
CA GLN A 605 -7.29 -18.48 6.85
C GLN A 605 -7.79 -18.03 5.47
N PHE A 606 -7.41 -16.83 5.02
CA PHE A 606 -7.86 -16.24 3.77
C PHE A 606 -7.02 -16.68 2.55
N VAL A 607 -5.91 -17.40 2.76
CA VAL A 607 -5.20 -18.10 1.70
C VAL A 607 -5.88 -19.45 1.50
N THR A 608 -6.45 -19.68 0.32
CA THR A 608 -7.28 -20.85 -0.02
C THR A 608 -6.64 -21.72 -1.10
N ASP A 609 -7.24 -22.86 -1.47
CA ASP A 609 -6.76 -23.70 -2.59
C ASP A 609 -5.27 -24.05 -2.43
N CYS A 610 -4.94 -24.72 -1.31
CA CYS A 610 -3.58 -24.91 -0.83
C CYS A 610 -3.08 -26.33 -1.13
N ASP A 611 -2.21 -26.45 -2.13
CA ASP A 611 -1.48 -27.67 -2.43
C ASP A 611 -0.18 -27.73 -1.61
N TRP A 612 0.08 -28.88 -1.01
CA TRP A 612 1.24 -29.09 -0.13
C TRP A 612 2.15 -30.17 -0.68
N TYR A 613 3.44 -29.90 -0.67
CA TYR A 613 4.50 -30.73 -1.24
C TYR A 613 5.52 -31.08 -0.16
N LYS A 614 6.15 -32.25 -0.29
CA LYS A 614 7.34 -32.61 0.49
C LYS A 614 8.47 -32.96 -0.47
N ALA A 615 9.66 -32.40 -0.22
CA ALA A 615 10.84 -32.66 -1.04
C ALA A 615 12.13 -32.39 -0.27
N ALA A 616 13.21 -33.05 -0.70
CA ALA A 616 14.56 -32.70 -0.29
C ALA A 616 15.08 -31.51 -1.10
N ALA A 617 15.85 -30.63 -0.46
CA ALA A 617 16.52 -29.52 -1.13
C ALA A 617 17.61 -30.01 -2.10
N PRO A 618 17.88 -29.28 -3.20
CA PRO A 618 17.24 -28.02 -3.61
C PRO A 618 15.92 -28.26 -4.35
N VAL A 619 14.93 -27.38 -4.13
CA VAL A 619 13.69 -27.33 -4.92
C VAL A 619 13.68 -26.03 -5.72
N CYS A 620 13.21 -26.06 -6.98
CA CYS A 620 13.06 -24.86 -7.81
C CYS A 620 11.62 -24.72 -8.29
N GLY A 621 10.91 -23.68 -7.83
CA GLY A 621 9.62 -23.28 -8.37
C GLY A 621 9.79 -22.32 -9.56
N ARG A 622 9.04 -22.56 -10.64
CA ARG A 622 9.05 -21.72 -11.86
C ARG A 622 7.81 -20.83 -11.91
N TYR A 623 8.00 -19.55 -12.18
CA TYR A 623 6.92 -18.56 -12.22
C TYR A 623 7.08 -17.64 -13.43
N GLU A 624 5.95 -17.21 -14.02
CA GLU A 624 5.92 -16.26 -15.14
C GLU A 624 4.90 -15.15 -14.89
N PHE A 625 5.38 -13.96 -14.59
CA PHE A 625 4.56 -12.76 -14.50
C PHE A 625 4.39 -12.16 -15.90
N ARG A 626 3.14 -11.85 -16.27
CA ARG A 626 2.78 -11.20 -17.52
C ARG A 626 2.32 -9.76 -17.24
N PHE A 627 2.73 -8.84 -18.10
CA PHE A 627 2.44 -7.40 -18.03
C PHE A 627 2.02 -6.91 -19.43
N GLY A 628 1.07 -5.98 -19.48
CA GLY A 628 0.48 -5.53 -20.74
C GLY A 628 -0.58 -6.49 -21.29
N PRO A 629 -0.77 -6.56 -22.62
CA PRO A 629 -1.78 -7.42 -23.26
C PRO A 629 -1.68 -8.89 -22.84
N GLY A 630 -2.81 -9.47 -22.43
CA GLY A 630 -2.90 -10.86 -21.96
C GLY A 630 -2.50 -11.09 -20.50
N ALA A 631 -2.08 -10.05 -19.77
CA ALA A 631 -1.91 -10.11 -18.32
C ALA A 631 -3.28 -10.10 -17.62
N ASP A 632 -3.59 -11.14 -16.85
CA ASP A 632 -4.79 -11.14 -16.00
C ASP A 632 -4.47 -10.49 -14.65
N ASN A 633 -4.93 -9.26 -14.46
CA ASN A 633 -4.78 -8.51 -13.21
C ASN A 633 -6.11 -8.37 -12.44
N ALA A 634 -7.15 -9.15 -12.77
CA ALA A 634 -8.43 -9.09 -12.07
C ALA A 634 -8.23 -9.39 -10.56
N GLY A 635 -8.71 -8.50 -9.70
CA GLY A 635 -8.61 -8.61 -8.24
C GLY A 635 -7.26 -8.25 -7.61
N THR A 636 -6.23 -7.90 -8.41
CA THR A 636 -4.91 -7.47 -7.93
C THR A 636 -4.69 -5.97 -8.23
N LYS A 637 -4.04 -5.23 -7.32
CA LYS A 637 -3.57 -3.86 -7.58
C LYS A 637 -2.19 -3.92 -8.26
N ALA A 638 -2.21 -3.99 -9.59
CA ALA A 638 -1.01 -4.16 -10.40
C ALA A 638 -0.15 -2.87 -10.45
N ASP A 639 1.17 -3.04 -10.43
CA ASP A 639 2.12 -1.94 -10.59
C ASP A 639 2.23 -1.47 -12.05
N PRO A 640 2.46 -0.16 -12.30
CA PRO A 640 2.75 0.40 -13.62
C PRO A 640 4.12 -0.07 -14.19
N SER A 641 4.17 -1.32 -14.63
CA SER A 641 5.34 -1.98 -15.21
C SER A 641 5.37 -1.87 -16.74
N GLU A 642 6.55 -2.06 -17.34
CA GLU A 642 6.68 -2.19 -18.80
C GLU A 642 6.02 -3.48 -19.30
N ASP A 643 5.39 -3.44 -20.49
CA ASP A 643 4.79 -4.62 -21.15
C ASP A 643 5.81 -5.75 -21.36
N GLY A 644 5.34 -7.01 -21.33
CA GLY A 644 6.17 -8.21 -21.53
C GLY A 644 6.09 -9.19 -20.37
N VAL A 645 7.17 -9.95 -20.13
CA VAL A 645 7.23 -10.97 -19.07
C VAL A 645 8.34 -10.73 -18.07
N LEU A 646 8.16 -11.20 -16.84
CA LEU A 646 9.23 -11.37 -15.86
C LEU A 646 9.09 -12.77 -15.25
N LYS A 647 10.05 -13.64 -15.54
CA LYS A 647 10.12 -15.01 -15.04
C LYS A 647 10.97 -15.06 -13.78
N PHE A 648 10.65 -16.02 -12.92
CA PHE A 648 11.41 -16.28 -11.70
C PHE A 648 11.77 -17.76 -11.57
N GLY A 649 13.03 -18.02 -11.26
CA GLY A 649 13.49 -19.24 -10.61
C GLY A 649 13.57 -19.01 -9.11
N LEU A 650 12.74 -19.69 -8.33
CA LEU A 650 12.73 -19.63 -6.87
C LEU A 650 13.36 -20.92 -6.31
N HIS A 651 14.66 -20.87 -6.01
CA HIS A 651 15.44 -22.01 -5.55
C HIS A 651 15.51 -22.03 -4.02
N THR A 652 14.80 -22.95 -3.37
CA THR A 652 14.81 -23.13 -1.91
C THR A 652 15.84 -24.21 -1.56
N ILE A 653 16.97 -23.80 -1.00
CA ILE A 653 18.17 -24.65 -0.83
C ILE A 653 18.46 -25.03 0.63
N TRP A 654 17.77 -24.41 1.59
CA TRP A 654 17.76 -24.80 3.01
C TRP A 654 16.41 -24.40 3.65
N PRO A 655 15.80 -25.21 4.54
CA PRO A 655 16.26 -26.49 5.11
C PRO A 655 16.36 -27.62 4.08
N LEU A 656 17.03 -28.73 4.45
CA LEU A 656 17.25 -29.87 3.55
C LEU A 656 16.02 -30.76 3.37
N ASP A 657 15.15 -30.88 4.37
CA ASP A 657 13.80 -31.44 4.24
C ASP A 657 12.80 -30.28 4.26
N GLN A 658 11.91 -30.22 3.28
CA GLN A 658 11.02 -29.08 3.05
C GLN A 658 9.57 -29.54 2.93
N GLU A 659 8.69 -28.99 3.78
CA GLU A 659 7.26 -28.90 3.47
C GLU A 659 7.01 -27.54 2.80
N ILE A 660 6.44 -27.57 1.60
CA ILE A 660 6.18 -26.37 0.77
C ILE A 660 4.68 -26.31 0.47
N MET A 661 4.05 -25.16 0.74
CA MET A 661 2.69 -24.85 0.32
C MET A 661 2.69 -23.95 -0.92
N ILE A 662 1.77 -24.20 -1.85
CA ILE A 662 1.33 -23.25 -2.88
C ILE A 662 -0.17 -23.00 -2.64
N GLY A 663 -0.53 -21.80 -2.16
CA GLY A 663 -1.93 -21.44 -1.86
C GLY A 663 -2.36 -20.14 -2.55
N THR A 664 -3.63 -20.03 -2.92
CA THR A 664 -4.21 -18.87 -3.63
C THR A 664 -4.47 -17.68 -2.70
N VAL A 665 -4.03 -16.49 -3.13
CA VAL A 665 -4.23 -15.22 -2.42
C VAL A 665 -5.69 -14.76 -2.52
N PRO A 666 -6.27 -14.11 -1.48
CA PRO A 666 -7.60 -13.49 -1.54
C PRO A 666 -7.59 -12.24 -2.44
N GLU A 667 -7.60 -12.45 -3.77
CA GLU A 667 -7.74 -11.38 -4.75
C GLU A 667 -9.19 -10.83 -4.77
N VAL A 668 -9.34 -9.53 -5.07
CA VAL A 668 -10.59 -8.80 -4.85
C VAL A 668 -11.57 -8.96 -6.01
N HIS A 669 -12.37 -10.03 -5.99
CA HIS A 669 -13.50 -10.24 -6.90
C HIS A 669 -14.85 -9.93 -6.22
N GLY A 670 -15.93 -9.86 -7.00
CA GLY A 670 -17.26 -9.47 -6.50
C GLY A 670 -17.82 -10.39 -5.42
N SER A 671 -18.31 -9.81 -4.32
CA SER A 671 -19.03 -10.53 -3.25
C SER A 671 -20.52 -10.17 -3.23
N ARG A 672 -21.37 -11.09 -2.77
CA ARG A 672 -22.82 -10.85 -2.60
C ARG A 672 -23.46 -11.81 -1.61
N LYS A 673 -24.54 -11.36 -0.95
CA LYS A 673 -25.40 -12.22 -0.11
C LYS A 673 -26.27 -13.11 -1.00
N VAL A 674 -26.46 -14.34 -0.58
CA VAL A 674 -27.25 -15.36 -1.29
C VAL A 674 -28.12 -16.11 -0.31
N ALA A 675 -29.36 -16.39 -0.69
CA ALA A 675 -30.19 -17.39 -0.03
C ALA A 675 -30.20 -18.70 -0.83
N TYR A 676 -30.29 -19.82 -0.13
CA TYR A 676 -30.53 -21.14 -0.70
C TYR A 676 -31.78 -21.77 -0.09
N THR A 677 -32.40 -22.69 -0.83
CA THR A 677 -33.54 -23.49 -0.36
C THR A 677 -33.42 -24.92 -0.90
N VAL A 678 -33.64 -25.90 -0.03
CA VAL A 678 -33.85 -27.31 -0.38
C VAL A 678 -35.28 -27.66 0.01
N ARG A 679 -36.10 -28.10 -0.95
CA ARG A 679 -37.52 -28.44 -0.73
C ARG A 679 -37.94 -29.70 -1.49
N SER A 680 -39.12 -30.21 -1.19
CA SER A 680 -39.80 -31.27 -1.93
C SER A 680 -41.26 -30.87 -2.12
N GLY A 681 -41.58 -30.25 -3.27
CA GLY A 681 -42.87 -29.58 -3.46
C GLY A 681 -43.00 -28.43 -2.46
N ASP A 682 -44.15 -28.31 -1.79
CA ASP A 682 -44.40 -27.24 -0.81
C ASP A 682 -43.60 -27.38 0.50
N LYS A 683 -42.96 -28.53 0.76
CA LYS A 683 -42.21 -28.78 2.00
C LYS A 683 -40.77 -28.30 1.88
N ILE A 684 -40.44 -27.17 2.51
CA ILE A 684 -39.06 -26.73 2.75
C ILE A 684 -38.40 -27.67 3.78
N LEU A 685 -37.16 -28.10 3.49
CA LEU A 685 -36.36 -29.03 4.30
C LEU A 685 -35.14 -28.32 4.90
N ALA A 686 -34.55 -27.39 4.15
CA ALA A 686 -33.60 -26.40 4.65
C ALA A 686 -33.73 -25.11 3.85
N GLU A 687 -33.50 -23.99 4.53
CA GLU A 687 -33.24 -22.70 3.90
C GLU A 687 -32.17 -21.97 4.72
N GLY A 688 -31.40 -21.11 4.08
CA GLY A 688 -30.30 -20.42 4.74
C GLY A 688 -29.72 -19.31 3.88
N LYS A 689 -28.74 -18.59 4.44
CA LYS A 689 -28.05 -17.50 3.75
C LYS A 689 -26.54 -17.63 3.91
N THR A 690 -25.81 -17.25 2.87
CA THR A 690 -24.34 -17.18 2.87
C THR A 690 -23.84 -16.02 2.01
N GLY A 691 -22.67 -15.48 2.31
CA GLY A 691 -21.97 -14.52 1.48
C GLY A 691 -20.99 -15.20 0.53
N LEU A 692 -21.07 -14.88 -0.77
CA LEU A 692 -20.18 -15.41 -1.80
C LEU A 692 -18.84 -14.71 -1.80
N TRP A 693 -17.78 -15.49 -1.58
CA TRP A 693 -16.38 -15.11 -1.66
C TRP A 693 -15.52 -16.36 -1.42
N ILE A 694 -14.19 -16.20 -1.27
CA ILE A 694 -13.22 -17.30 -1.05
C ILE A 694 -13.56 -18.32 0.04
N LEU A 695 -14.33 -17.97 1.09
CA LEU A 695 -14.75 -18.90 2.16
C LEU A 695 -16.27 -19.16 2.17
N GLY A 696 -16.98 -18.77 1.10
CA GLY A 696 -18.44 -18.85 1.01
C GLY A 696 -18.96 -20.26 0.75
N ALA A 697 -19.06 -21.07 1.81
CA ALA A 697 -19.62 -22.43 1.78
C ALA A 697 -20.62 -22.67 2.92
N VAL A 698 -21.56 -23.59 2.72
CA VAL A 698 -22.49 -24.10 3.72
C VAL A 698 -22.75 -25.58 3.47
N ASP A 699 -22.49 -26.43 4.46
CA ASP A 699 -22.92 -27.82 4.43
C ASP A 699 -24.39 -27.94 4.81
N VAL A 700 -25.14 -28.68 3.99
CA VAL A 700 -26.58 -28.93 4.16
C VAL A 700 -26.78 -30.43 4.33
N ASP A 701 -27.39 -30.82 5.45
CA ASP A 701 -27.73 -32.21 5.76
C ASP A 701 -29.20 -32.29 6.24
N VAL A 702 -30.10 -32.80 5.39
CA VAL A 702 -31.55 -32.80 5.62
C VAL A 702 -32.17 -34.20 5.54
N PRO A 703 -33.30 -34.46 6.24
CA PRO A 703 -34.06 -35.70 6.07
C PRO A 703 -34.58 -35.84 4.64
N ALA A 704 -34.41 -37.04 4.06
CA ALA A 704 -34.87 -37.41 2.72
C ALA A 704 -35.82 -38.64 2.73
N GLU A 705 -36.16 -39.16 3.92
CA GLU A 705 -37.01 -40.36 4.02
C GLU A 705 -38.43 -40.12 3.46
N GLY A 706 -38.85 -41.03 2.58
CA GLY A 706 -40.17 -41.00 1.94
C GLY A 706 -40.32 -39.95 0.83
N LEU A 707 -39.24 -39.24 0.47
CA LEU A 707 -39.26 -38.26 -0.61
C LEU A 707 -38.90 -38.90 -1.96
N ASN A 708 -39.65 -38.55 -3.01
CA ASN A 708 -39.37 -38.98 -4.38
C ASN A 708 -38.51 -37.99 -5.15
N SER A 709 -38.37 -36.74 -4.69
CA SER A 709 -37.57 -35.71 -5.33
C SER A 709 -37.10 -34.64 -4.35
N LEU A 710 -36.10 -33.86 -4.77
CA LEU A 710 -35.66 -32.63 -4.10
C LEU A 710 -35.46 -31.51 -5.13
N GLU A 711 -35.92 -30.32 -4.82
CA GLU A 711 -35.58 -29.09 -5.55
C GLU A 711 -34.49 -28.35 -4.78
N LEU A 712 -33.37 -28.12 -5.45
CA LEU A 712 -32.28 -27.26 -4.99
C LEU A 712 -32.44 -25.90 -5.65
N LEU A 713 -32.49 -24.83 -4.86
CA LEU A 713 -32.85 -23.48 -5.31
C LEU A 713 -31.96 -22.40 -4.66
N THR A 714 -31.88 -21.24 -5.32
CA THR A 714 -31.25 -20.01 -4.80
C THR A 714 -32.00 -18.76 -5.27
N ASP A 715 -31.93 -17.67 -4.51
CA ASP A 715 -32.52 -16.36 -4.85
C ASP A 715 -31.79 -15.60 -5.97
N GLN A 716 -30.64 -16.10 -6.42
CA GLN A 716 -29.82 -15.42 -7.42
C GLN A 716 -30.35 -15.58 -8.84
N LYS A 717 -30.51 -14.44 -9.53
CA LYS A 717 -30.88 -14.39 -10.96
C LYS A 717 -29.83 -14.99 -11.90
N ASN A 718 -28.55 -14.84 -11.54
CA ASN A 718 -27.41 -15.31 -12.32
C ASN A 718 -26.59 -16.29 -11.45
N PRO A 719 -26.99 -17.56 -11.34
CA PRO A 719 -26.36 -18.53 -10.45
C PRO A 719 -25.22 -19.33 -11.08
N GLU A 720 -24.64 -18.88 -12.20
CA GLU A 720 -23.67 -19.64 -13.01
C GLU A 720 -22.39 -20.07 -12.25
N ASN A 721 -22.02 -19.32 -11.21
CA ASN A 721 -20.88 -19.63 -10.34
C ASN A 721 -21.29 -20.23 -8.99
N LEU A 722 -22.53 -20.72 -8.86
CA LEU A 722 -23.08 -21.36 -7.67
C LEU A 722 -23.34 -22.84 -7.91
N PHE A 723 -22.93 -23.65 -6.95
CA PHE A 723 -22.93 -25.10 -7.07
C PHE A 723 -23.33 -25.80 -5.78
N TRP A 724 -23.88 -27.00 -5.93
CA TRP A 724 -24.03 -27.99 -4.87
C TRP A 724 -23.02 -29.10 -5.11
N ALA A 725 -21.91 -29.04 -4.39
CA ALA A 725 -20.84 -30.03 -4.44
C ALA A 725 -21.08 -31.16 -3.44
N ASN A 726 -20.36 -32.28 -3.60
CA ASN A 726 -20.41 -33.45 -2.71
C ASN A 726 -21.85 -33.98 -2.44
N ALA A 727 -22.74 -33.79 -3.42
CA ALA A 727 -24.16 -34.10 -3.30
C ALA A 727 -24.39 -35.62 -3.30
N ARG A 728 -25.02 -36.13 -2.25
CA ARG A 728 -25.21 -37.58 -2.03
C ARG A 728 -26.39 -37.85 -1.09
N VAL A 729 -26.92 -39.05 -1.16
CA VAL A 729 -27.91 -39.55 -0.20
C VAL A 729 -27.34 -40.68 0.65
N LEU A 730 -27.65 -40.65 1.95
CA LEU A 730 -27.52 -41.81 2.84
C LEU A 730 -28.81 -42.62 2.74
N THR A 731 -28.71 -43.93 2.55
CA THR A 731 -29.86 -44.85 2.45
C THR A 731 -30.17 -45.58 3.76
N LYS A 732 -31.33 -46.25 3.84
CA LYS A 732 -31.76 -47.02 5.03
C LYS A 732 -30.76 -48.10 5.49
N ASP A 733 -30.02 -48.70 4.55
CA ASP A 733 -28.97 -49.69 4.79
C ASP A 733 -27.59 -49.06 5.08
N GLY A 734 -27.51 -47.72 5.23
CA GLY A 734 -26.29 -47.00 5.63
C GLY A 734 -25.31 -46.71 4.50
N LYS A 735 -25.68 -46.93 3.24
CA LYS A 735 -24.84 -46.65 2.08
C LYS A 735 -24.97 -45.17 1.67
N GLU A 736 -23.85 -44.51 1.38
CA GLU A 736 -23.88 -43.22 0.69
C GLU A 736 -23.84 -43.45 -0.84
N ILE A 737 -24.80 -42.88 -1.58
CA ILE A 737 -24.82 -42.88 -3.07
C ILE A 737 -24.67 -41.43 -3.57
N PRO A 738 -23.64 -41.10 -4.37
CA PRO A 738 -23.50 -39.79 -5.00
C PRO A 738 -24.62 -39.49 -6.00
N LEU A 739 -25.05 -38.24 -6.04
CA LEU A 739 -26.03 -37.73 -7.00
C LEU A 739 -25.30 -36.90 -8.07
N THR A 740 -25.03 -37.51 -9.23
CA THR A 740 -24.26 -36.90 -10.33
C THR A 740 -25.09 -36.52 -11.56
N LYS A 741 -26.37 -36.94 -11.62
CA LYS A 741 -27.25 -36.66 -12.76
C LYS A 741 -27.53 -35.16 -12.86
N GLY A 742 -27.04 -34.53 -13.93
CA GLY A 742 -27.14 -33.08 -14.15
C GLY A 742 -25.93 -32.28 -13.62
N SER A 743 -24.90 -32.94 -13.09
CA SER A 743 -23.65 -32.27 -12.70
C SER A 743 -22.87 -31.73 -13.90
N VAL A 744 -22.10 -30.68 -13.64
CA VAL A 744 -21.07 -30.13 -14.53
C VAL A 744 -19.69 -30.34 -13.91
N SER A 745 -18.66 -30.49 -14.74
CA SER A 745 -17.25 -30.68 -14.32
C SER A 745 -16.37 -29.45 -14.50
N LYS A 746 -16.95 -28.34 -14.96
CA LYS A 746 -16.30 -27.06 -15.26
C LYS A 746 -17.23 -25.90 -14.95
N ASP A 747 -16.66 -24.75 -14.61
CA ASP A 747 -17.40 -23.50 -14.45
C ASP A 747 -17.89 -22.93 -15.81
N SER A 748 -18.63 -21.81 -15.79
CA SER A 748 -19.21 -21.21 -17.01
C SER A 748 -18.18 -20.60 -18.00
N LYS A 749 -16.89 -20.59 -17.65
CA LYS A 749 -15.75 -20.19 -18.50
C LYS A 749 -14.73 -21.31 -18.75
N GLY A 750 -15.00 -22.54 -18.30
CA GLY A 750 -14.13 -23.70 -18.51
C GLY A 750 -13.04 -23.92 -17.44
N GLY A 751 -13.09 -23.19 -16.33
CA GLY A 751 -12.19 -23.38 -15.17
C GLY A 751 -12.62 -24.50 -14.22
N SER A 752 -11.87 -24.69 -13.15
CA SER A 752 -12.11 -25.71 -12.12
C SER A 752 -13.12 -25.27 -11.08
N ILE A 753 -14.15 -26.09 -10.82
CA ILE A 753 -15.12 -25.80 -9.75
C ILE A 753 -14.45 -26.01 -8.39
N LYS A 754 -14.26 -24.92 -7.65
CA LYS A 754 -13.73 -24.91 -6.27
C LYS A 754 -14.73 -24.23 -5.35
N ILE A 755 -15.07 -24.84 -4.21
CA ILE A 755 -15.87 -24.20 -3.15
C ILE A 755 -15.03 -24.13 -1.88
N ALA A 756 -14.89 -22.93 -1.30
CA ALA A 756 -13.99 -22.66 -0.17
C ALA A 756 -12.56 -23.20 -0.39
N GLY A 757 -12.04 -23.05 -1.62
CA GLY A 757 -10.73 -23.57 -2.03
C GLY A 757 -10.66 -25.08 -2.29
N VAL A 758 -11.70 -25.87 -1.96
CA VAL A 758 -11.72 -27.32 -2.20
C VAL A 758 -12.18 -27.60 -3.64
N PRO A 759 -11.39 -28.31 -4.47
CA PRO A 759 -11.77 -28.67 -5.84
C PRO A 759 -12.77 -29.82 -5.86
N TYR A 760 -13.69 -29.78 -6.82
CA TYR A 760 -14.66 -30.85 -7.08
C TYR A 760 -14.64 -31.24 -8.55
N GLU A 761 -14.48 -32.54 -8.83
CA GLU A 761 -14.49 -33.07 -10.21
C GLU A 761 -15.84 -32.85 -10.91
N GLN A 762 -16.93 -32.85 -10.13
CA GLN A 762 -18.29 -32.61 -10.57
C GLN A 762 -19.09 -31.92 -9.45
N ALA A 763 -19.97 -30.99 -9.82
CA ALA A 763 -20.95 -30.40 -8.92
C ALA A 763 -22.27 -30.14 -9.64
N LEU A 764 -23.39 -30.13 -8.90
CA LEU A 764 -24.71 -29.84 -9.45
C LEU A 764 -24.89 -28.31 -9.57
N PRO A 765 -25.55 -27.81 -10.64
CA PRO A 765 -25.95 -26.40 -10.73
C PRO A 765 -26.82 -25.96 -9.55
N ALA A 766 -26.77 -24.67 -9.19
CA ALA A 766 -27.52 -24.12 -8.05
C ALA A 766 -29.05 -24.33 -8.09
N HIS A 767 -29.62 -24.39 -9.31
CA HIS A 767 -31.03 -24.69 -9.57
C HIS A 767 -31.13 -26.07 -10.23
N LEU A 768 -31.66 -27.07 -9.51
CA LEU A 768 -31.84 -28.42 -10.05
C LEU A 768 -32.93 -29.19 -9.29
N THR A 769 -33.72 -29.99 -10.02
CA THR A 769 -34.58 -31.01 -9.42
C THR A 769 -33.89 -32.38 -9.47
N LEU A 770 -33.63 -32.94 -8.31
CA LEU A 770 -33.10 -34.28 -8.11
C LEU A 770 -34.24 -35.30 -8.00
N ASP A 771 -34.04 -36.46 -8.60
CA ASP A 771 -34.91 -37.63 -8.49
C ASP A 771 -34.35 -38.57 -7.41
N LEU A 772 -35.17 -38.91 -6.43
CA LEU A 772 -34.85 -39.82 -5.32
C LEU A 772 -35.62 -41.14 -5.39
N ALA A 773 -36.50 -41.32 -6.38
CA ALA A 773 -37.37 -42.49 -6.47
C ALA A 773 -36.56 -43.79 -6.52
N GLY A 774 -36.92 -44.74 -5.65
CA GLY A 774 -36.25 -46.05 -5.56
C GLY A 774 -34.87 -46.04 -4.88
N LEU A 775 -34.31 -44.88 -4.49
CA LEU A 775 -33.01 -44.82 -3.81
C LEU A 775 -33.05 -45.22 -2.32
N ASN A 776 -34.24 -45.33 -1.72
CA ASN A 776 -34.42 -45.57 -0.28
C ASN A 776 -33.61 -44.61 0.62
N ALA A 777 -33.49 -43.34 0.18
CA ALA A 777 -32.79 -42.29 0.90
C ALA A 777 -33.44 -42.01 2.26
N VAL A 778 -32.61 -41.75 3.28
CA VAL A 778 -33.02 -41.24 4.60
C VAL A 778 -32.48 -39.84 4.88
N ARG A 779 -31.32 -39.48 4.31
CA ARG A 779 -30.75 -38.14 4.40
C ARG A 779 -30.14 -37.70 3.07
N PHE A 780 -30.22 -36.42 2.74
CA PHE A 780 -29.50 -35.78 1.64
C PHE A 780 -28.42 -34.87 2.23
N LYS A 781 -27.19 -34.98 1.70
CA LYS A 781 -26.03 -34.18 2.09
C LYS A 781 -25.42 -33.51 0.87
N ALA A 782 -25.11 -32.22 0.96
CA ALA A 782 -24.37 -31.47 -0.06
C ALA A 782 -23.70 -30.23 0.55
N THR A 783 -22.68 -29.71 -0.13
CA THR A 783 -22.03 -28.43 0.19
C THR A 783 -22.47 -27.39 -0.82
N PHE A 784 -23.22 -26.37 -0.39
CA PHE A 784 -23.60 -25.23 -1.22
C PHE A 784 -22.55 -24.12 -1.12
N GLY A 785 -22.17 -23.54 -2.25
CA GLY A 785 -21.28 -22.39 -2.26
C GLY A 785 -20.98 -21.89 -3.66
N CYS A 786 -20.01 -20.98 -3.77
CA CYS A 786 -19.58 -20.44 -5.05
C CYS A 786 -18.17 -20.88 -5.43
N ASP A 787 -17.97 -21.05 -6.74
CA ASP A 787 -16.67 -20.79 -7.34
C ASP A 787 -16.43 -19.27 -7.41
N TYR A 788 -15.30 -18.84 -6.86
CA TYR A 788 -14.92 -17.44 -6.75
C TYR A 788 -13.96 -17.00 -7.85
N PHE A 789 -13.18 -17.93 -8.43
CA PHE A 789 -12.12 -17.63 -9.41
C PHE A 789 -12.45 -18.19 -10.80
N VAL A 790 -13.70 -17.99 -11.22
CA VAL A 790 -14.29 -18.50 -12.47
C VAL A 790 -13.42 -18.26 -13.71
N GLY A 791 -12.95 -19.34 -14.33
CA GLY A 791 -12.18 -19.36 -15.57
C GLY A 791 -10.73 -19.84 -15.40
N ASP A 792 -9.81 -19.22 -16.15
CA ASP A 792 -8.40 -19.61 -16.10
C ASP A 792 -7.71 -19.06 -14.83
N GLU A 793 -7.33 -19.97 -13.95
CA GLU A 793 -6.60 -19.64 -12.72
C GLU A 793 -5.06 -19.59 -12.89
N SER A 794 -4.53 -19.86 -14.08
CA SER A 794 -3.07 -19.98 -14.33
C SER A 794 -2.27 -18.74 -13.88
N GLN A 795 -2.88 -17.55 -13.98
CA GLN A 795 -2.28 -16.27 -13.61
C GLN A 795 -2.68 -15.76 -12.21
N ARG A 796 -3.43 -16.51 -11.39
CA ARG A 796 -3.76 -16.09 -10.01
C ARG A 796 -2.49 -15.93 -9.16
N ARG A 797 -2.53 -15.02 -8.19
CA ARG A 797 -1.42 -14.86 -7.24
C ARG A 797 -1.44 -15.99 -6.20
N LYS A 798 -0.27 -16.54 -5.91
CA LYS A 798 -0.04 -17.63 -4.96
C LYS A 798 0.90 -17.19 -3.83
N THR A 799 0.52 -17.46 -2.59
CA THR A 799 1.44 -17.51 -1.45
C THR A 799 2.19 -18.83 -1.52
N VAL A 800 3.51 -18.74 -1.69
CA VAL A 800 4.46 -19.84 -1.51
C VAL A 800 4.93 -19.80 -0.07
N ALA A 801 4.86 -20.91 0.67
CA ALA A 801 5.34 -20.98 2.05
C ALA A 801 6.25 -22.19 2.24
N ILE A 802 7.48 -21.98 2.70
CA ILE A 802 8.43 -23.05 3.05
C ILE A 802 8.49 -23.16 4.57
N ARG A 803 8.14 -24.32 5.13
CA ARG A 803 7.99 -24.50 6.57
C ARG A 803 9.21 -25.13 7.24
N SER A 804 9.51 -24.67 8.45
CA SER A 804 10.41 -25.30 9.42
C SER A 804 9.81 -25.16 10.83
N THR A 805 10.09 -26.08 11.75
CA THR A 805 9.58 -26.03 13.13
C THR A 805 10.72 -26.24 14.13
N GLY A 806 10.74 -25.47 15.21
CA GLY A 806 11.73 -25.59 16.28
C GLY A 806 11.87 -24.31 17.09
N LYS A 807 12.90 -24.23 17.93
CA LYS A 807 13.26 -22.98 18.65
C LYS A 807 14.11 -22.02 17.81
N GLU A 808 14.73 -22.55 16.78
CA GLU A 808 15.49 -21.80 15.79
C GLU A 808 15.14 -22.32 14.40
N ALA A 809 15.21 -21.44 13.40
CA ALA A 809 15.09 -21.81 12.00
C ALA A 809 16.09 -21.05 11.15
N ARG A 810 16.52 -21.70 10.06
CA ARG A 810 17.35 -21.13 9.01
C ARG A 810 16.63 -21.35 7.68
N PHE A 811 16.66 -20.36 6.79
CA PHE A 811 16.25 -20.53 5.40
C PHE A 811 17.32 -19.96 4.48
N LEU A 812 17.58 -20.63 3.36
CA LEU A 812 18.38 -20.11 2.25
C LEU A 812 17.58 -20.23 0.97
N THR A 813 17.39 -19.10 0.29
CA THR A 813 16.66 -19.03 -0.98
C THR A 813 17.47 -18.23 -2.00
N VAL A 814 17.62 -18.75 -3.22
CA VAL A 814 18.17 -18.03 -4.37
C VAL A 814 17.03 -17.67 -5.32
N ILE A 815 16.94 -16.41 -5.74
CA ILE A 815 15.86 -15.91 -6.60
C ILE A 815 16.45 -15.23 -7.83
N GLU A 816 16.12 -15.74 -9.01
CA GLU A 816 16.58 -15.19 -10.29
C GLU A 816 15.42 -14.52 -11.06
N PRO A 817 15.42 -13.18 -11.24
CA PRO A 817 14.54 -12.47 -12.17
C PRO A 817 15.13 -12.43 -13.60
N TYR A 818 14.46 -13.05 -14.58
CA TYR A 818 14.89 -13.08 -15.98
C TYR A 818 13.72 -12.90 -16.98
N GLU A 819 14.02 -12.56 -18.23
CA GLU A 819 13.02 -12.42 -19.31
C GLU A 819 13.05 -13.63 -20.24
N ASP A 820 14.17 -13.86 -20.94
CA ASP A 820 14.30 -14.95 -21.91
C ASP A 820 14.82 -16.26 -21.30
N ARG A 821 16.04 -16.21 -20.74
CA ARG A 821 16.80 -17.39 -20.29
C ARG A 821 17.26 -17.22 -18.86
N ALA A 822 17.09 -18.27 -18.06
CA ALA A 822 17.70 -18.39 -16.74
C ALA A 822 19.23 -18.55 -16.88
N LEU A 823 19.99 -17.78 -16.12
CA LEU A 823 21.41 -18.01 -15.87
C LEU A 823 21.63 -18.97 -14.72
N VAL A 824 20.78 -19.02 -13.69
CA VAL A 824 20.94 -19.99 -12.59
C VAL A 824 20.61 -21.39 -13.11
N LYS A 825 21.65 -22.22 -13.22
CA LYS A 825 21.55 -23.63 -13.63
C LYS A 825 21.18 -24.50 -12.44
N SER A 826 21.85 -24.29 -11.31
CA SER A 826 21.58 -24.96 -10.05
C SER A 826 22.11 -24.15 -8.88
N ALA A 827 21.45 -24.27 -7.72
CA ALA A 827 21.92 -23.75 -6.45
C ALA A 827 21.83 -24.86 -5.40
N VAL A 828 22.87 -25.02 -4.59
CA VAL A 828 22.93 -26.02 -3.49
C VAL A 828 23.55 -25.39 -2.25
N ALA A 829 23.09 -25.80 -1.07
CA ALA A 829 23.70 -25.45 0.20
C ALA A 829 24.48 -26.64 0.77
N SER A 830 25.70 -26.40 1.28
CA SER A 830 26.43 -27.38 2.11
C SER A 830 26.19 -27.19 3.60
N GLY A 831 25.54 -26.09 3.97
CA GLY A 831 25.06 -25.74 5.31
C GLY A 831 24.28 -24.42 5.26
N PRO A 832 23.67 -23.98 6.36
CA PRO A 832 22.84 -22.78 6.40
C PRO A 832 23.62 -21.47 6.14
N ASP A 833 24.95 -21.52 6.14
CA ASP A 833 25.86 -20.40 5.92
C ASP A 833 26.73 -20.53 4.65
N LYS A 834 26.55 -21.60 3.85
CA LYS A 834 27.40 -21.88 2.68
C LYS A 834 26.60 -22.42 1.51
N LEU A 835 26.66 -21.71 0.39
CA LEU A 835 25.99 -22.10 -0.87
C LEU A 835 26.92 -22.00 -2.07
N LYS A 836 26.64 -22.84 -3.07
CA LYS A 836 27.25 -22.86 -4.40
C LYS A 836 26.16 -22.68 -5.44
N VAL A 837 26.35 -21.73 -6.36
CA VAL A 837 25.47 -21.49 -7.50
C VAL A 837 26.25 -21.71 -8.78
N GLU A 838 25.78 -22.62 -9.63
CA GLU A 838 26.31 -22.81 -10.98
C GLU A 838 25.47 -22.02 -11.98
N LEU A 839 26.15 -21.34 -12.91
CA LEU A 839 25.53 -20.54 -13.96
C LEU A 839 25.67 -21.21 -15.33
N ASN A 840 24.68 -21.00 -16.20
CA ASN A 840 24.60 -21.59 -17.54
C ASN A 840 25.71 -21.10 -18.50
N ASP A 841 26.47 -20.07 -18.14
CA ASP A 841 27.63 -19.56 -18.89
C ASP A 841 28.99 -20.13 -18.40
N GLY A 842 28.95 -21.12 -17.51
CA GLY A 842 30.12 -21.81 -16.95
C GLY A 842 30.73 -21.16 -15.71
N ARG A 843 30.20 -20.02 -15.24
CA ARG A 843 30.59 -19.43 -13.95
C ARG A 843 30.03 -20.26 -12.78
N VAL A 844 30.80 -20.34 -11.71
CA VAL A 844 30.42 -20.96 -10.44
C VAL A 844 30.71 -19.97 -9.32
N GLN A 845 29.68 -19.61 -8.56
CA GLN A 845 29.78 -18.67 -7.44
C GLN A 845 29.62 -19.43 -6.12
N GLU A 846 30.65 -19.39 -5.27
CA GLU A 846 30.63 -19.93 -3.92
C GLU A 846 30.49 -18.77 -2.94
N ILE A 847 29.46 -18.82 -2.08
CA ILE A 847 29.13 -17.78 -1.11
C ILE A 847 29.21 -18.38 0.30
N SER A 848 29.93 -17.69 1.19
CA SER A 848 29.98 -17.98 2.63
C SER A 848 29.49 -16.79 3.44
N ILE A 849 28.68 -17.08 4.45
CA ILE A 849 28.15 -16.12 5.42
C ILE A 849 28.87 -16.37 6.76
N GLY A 850 29.32 -15.31 7.44
CA GLY A 850 30.01 -15.39 8.72
C GLY A 850 29.28 -14.62 9.82
N ASN A 851 29.36 -15.14 11.05
CA ASN A 851 28.78 -14.56 12.28
C ASN A 851 27.26 -14.27 12.22
N PHE A 852 26.51 -14.93 11.32
CA PHE A 852 25.10 -14.62 11.10
C PHE A 852 24.16 -15.02 12.24
N GLU A 853 24.60 -15.90 13.14
CA GLU A 853 23.91 -16.26 14.40
C GLU A 853 24.49 -15.48 15.61
N GLY A 854 25.47 -14.60 15.38
CA GLY A 854 26.17 -13.83 16.40
C GLY A 854 25.41 -12.59 16.87
N SER A 855 26.14 -11.64 17.46
CA SER A 855 25.58 -10.40 18.04
C SER A 855 24.94 -9.44 17.02
N GLY A 856 25.13 -9.69 15.71
CA GLY A 856 24.73 -8.78 14.63
C GLY A 856 25.81 -7.76 14.26
N LYS A 857 26.80 -7.56 15.15
CA LYS A 857 28.08 -6.93 14.81
C LYS A 857 28.96 -7.98 14.13
N ASP A 858 29.76 -7.54 13.16
CA ASP A 858 30.72 -8.38 12.42
C ASP A 858 30.09 -9.47 11.53
N ILE A 859 28.87 -9.28 11.02
CA ILE A 859 28.29 -10.12 9.95
C ILE A 859 29.11 -9.92 8.67
N SER A 860 29.83 -10.96 8.26
CA SER A 860 30.66 -10.94 7.06
C SER A 860 30.00 -11.72 5.91
N VAL A 861 30.22 -11.27 4.68
CA VAL A 861 29.85 -12.04 3.47
C VAL A 861 31.09 -12.17 2.59
N GLU A 862 31.32 -13.36 2.06
CA GLU A 862 32.40 -13.65 1.12
C GLU A 862 31.83 -14.37 -0.10
N ILE A 863 32.19 -13.92 -1.29
CA ILE A 863 31.82 -14.52 -2.56
C ILE A 863 33.06 -14.74 -3.43
N THR A 864 33.19 -15.93 -4.00
CA THR A 864 34.25 -16.29 -4.96
C THR A 864 33.60 -16.82 -6.23
N GLU A 865 33.94 -16.25 -7.38
CA GLU A 865 33.50 -16.71 -8.70
C GLU A 865 34.66 -17.36 -9.42
N SER A 866 34.43 -18.60 -9.86
CA SER A 866 35.35 -19.33 -10.71
C SER A 866 34.72 -19.64 -12.08
N LYS A 867 35.56 -19.85 -13.07
CA LYS A 867 35.19 -20.34 -14.39
C LYS A 867 36.28 -21.27 -14.89
N ASP A 868 35.90 -22.38 -15.51
CA ASP A 868 36.82 -23.43 -15.98
C ASP A 868 37.83 -23.89 -14.91
N GLY A 869 37.37 -23.96 -13.65
CA GLY A 869 38.16 -24.36 -12.49
C GLY A 869 39.13 -23.32 -11.94
N LYS A 870 39.12 -22.08 -12.45
CA LYS A 870 40.00 -20.97 -12.00
C LYS A 870 39.18 -19.83 -11.41
N THR A 871 39.59 -19.30 -10.26
CA THR A 871 39.01 -18.09 -9.68
C THR A 871 39.21 -16.90 -10.63
N VAL A 872 38.12 -16.22 -10.97
CA VAL A 872 38.09 -15.04 -11.85
C VAL A 872 38.03 -13.75 -11.02
N ARG A 873 37.22 -13.75 -9.96
CA ARG A 873 37.10 -12.65 -9.00
C ARG A 873 36.59 -13.16 -7.66
N SER A 874 36.90 -12.43 -6.60
CA SER A 874 36.40 -12.67 -5.24
C SER A 874 36.15 -11.34 -4.56
N GLU A 875 35.12 -11.26 -3.73
CA GLU A 875 34.81 -10.08 -2.93
C GLU A 875 34.43 -10.49 -1.50
N LYS A 876 34.97 -9.76 -0.52
CA LYS A 876 34.68 -9.98 0.89
C LYS A 876 34.27 -8.67 1.54
N ARG A 877 33.11 -8.69 2.20
CA ARG A 877 32.74 -7.70 3.21
C ARG A 877 33.11 -8.30 4.58
N PRO A 878 34.20 -7.83 5.22
CA PRO A 878 34.49 -8.17 6.61
C PRO A 878 33.44 -7.58 7.55
#